data_AF-A0A8U0U4V2-F1
#
_entry.id   AF-A0A8U0U4V2-F1
#
_cell.length_a   1.000
_cell.length_b   1.000
_cell.length_c   1.000
_cell.angle_alpha   90.00
_cell.angle_beta   90.00
_cell.angle_gamma   90.00
#
_symmetry.space_group_name_H-M   'P 1'
#
loop_
_entity.id
_entity.type
_entity.pdbx_description
1 polymer ?
#
loop_
_entity_poly.entity_id
_entity_poly.type
_entity_poly.pdbx_seq_one_letter_code
_entity_poly.pdbx_strand_id
1 'polypeptide(L)'
;MYTLEALEPLPAYRWRIMCYHLYSAVCLVYWFSLGDALDIADLTLVNPDPMVTSSDSSLHCVSSDWTSRQDIVTSSSSSTLGMGRDFPLTHPQSLPVSPDTAYHHASKIEWKTRSDIFGEFYCRARKSDKNQIYTYKMLNEAAFLPESLTITVSIGEDVNISFTRRKVFAEDAVIYKNGSFIHSVPKNEIPDILVYPVLGVKSSDAGLYTARSIAGAKSTSAITRLIVRKCKSGLWGPSCEHSCPRCSNGGVCHDETGECICPPGFKGHTCETVCGEGKFGRTCKEWCRDGYCRAMVFCQRDPYGCSCGTGWRGFNCSEACSPGFYGADCRLTCECGDKGHCDRFRGCVCVGRHGSRCEKEDRAPVVVSNLMDTELNAGVQYIVNCSATGQPAPLHSEIILLKPGKTRIYAFDTDMVNDQTTSKFRVDKITERDTGCWICQVKTTAGQAEREFMVNVKVPPMPQYPPMLNGSGPYHLVVLVNKEPYTGDGPVTSVKVIYKQVNTSVWKTIEVVGPVVKLENLSPMTHYTTFIQLSRHGAGGAGFPGPEASFSTQMLDLPLPSGVRLVPESQTSLSLSWDRVMGPGSATEDWTYQVECVQSSDPGTIKTYQLPSNSTGLKLPDLKPRHKYECRVRIMTVSMGQHSQPVSAWTLSNELPPAPSAIRSCNITDTSAIITWSLAEGHSISKVMLRFQDNTLADYSQLAEINVPQQAEGLQGQVANQMQFQLRGLKPDTPYLVEIWSKNNMGESLEKPQIPLRTMTLQESSRLAGLGSDGNMLFYAILGSAGMTCITILLAFCIVLQLKRATFQRRMVQAFQNIVREEPVVQFSSGSLNLPSRKHKNPEKSVAYPTLEWSDIKFQDVIGEGNFGQVLKARIKKDGLRMDAAIKRMKEYASKDDHRDFAGELEVLCKLGHHPNIINLLGACEHRGYLYLAIEFAPHGNLLDFLRKSRVLETDPAFAIANSTASTLTSQQLLHFAADVARGMDYLAQKQFIHRDLAARNILVGENFVAKIADFGLSRGQEVYVKKTMGRLPVRWMAIESLNYSVYTTNSDVWSYGVLLWEIVSLGGTPYCGMTCAELYEKLPQSYRLEKPLNCDDEVYDLMRQCWREKPYERPSFQQILVSLNRMLEERKTYVNTTLYEKFTYAGIDCSAEEAG
;
A
#
# COMPACT_ATOMS: atom_id res chain seq x y z
N MET A 1 56.88 3.45 -35.15
CA MET A 1 57.85 4.55 -35.16
C MET A 1 57.03 5.84 -35.23
N TYR A 2 57.29 6.77 -34.31
CA TYR A 2 56.66 8.09 -34.10
C TYR A 2 55.27 8.12 -33.43
N THR A 3 55.00 8.84 -32.33
CA THR A 3 55.83 9.47 -31.26
C THR A 3 54.85 9.95 -30.17
N LEU A 4 55.30 9.95 -28.93
CA LEU A 4 54.70 10.62 -27.76
C LEU A 4 54.67 12.15 -27.91
N GLU A 5 53.74 12.80 -27.20
CA GLU A 5 53.93 13.94 -26.25
C GLU A 5 52.77 14.95 -26.26
N ALA A 6 52.11 15.12 -25.10
CA ALA A 6 51.91 16.40 -24.40
C ALA A 6 50.85 16.25 -23.30
N LEU A 7 51.32 16.24 -22.05
CA LEU A 7 50.55 16.32 -20.80
C LEU A 7 51.06 17.55 -20.04
N GLU A 8 50.15 18.35 -19.45
CA GLU A 8 50.20 19.03 -18.13
C GLU A 8 49.30 20.30 -18.08
N PRO A 9 48.90 20.84 -16.90
CA PRO A 9 48.09 20.23 -15.82
C PRO A 9 46.99 21.21 -15.28
N LEU A 10 46.09 20.79 -14.35
CA LEU A 10 45.35 21.58 -13.30
C LEU A 10 43.93 20.97 -13.00
N PRO A 11 43.32 21.13 -11.80
CA PRO A 11 43.86 21.09 -10.44
C PRO A 11 43.14 20.03 -9.54
N ALA A 12 43.86 19.62 -8.49
CA ALA A 12 43.61 18.45 -7.65
C ALA A 12 42.59 18.63 -6.50
N TYR A 13 41.32 18.97 -6.81
CA TYR A 13 40.27 19.04 -5.76
C TYR A 13 38.99 18.24 -6.01
N ARG A 14 38.86 17.55 -7.15
CA ARG A 14 37.72 16.65 -7.43
C ARG A 14 38.06 15.15 -7.42
N TRP A 15 39.33 14.78 -7.23
CA TRP A 15 39.75 13.37 -7.23
C TRP A 15 39.73 12.66 -5.86
N ARG A 16 39.57 13.37 -4.73
CA ARG A 16 39.52 12.73 -3.41
C ARG A 16 38.13 12.19 -3.02
N ILE A 17 37.05 12.77 -3.52
CA ILE A 17 35.68 12.31 -3.19
C ILE A 17 35.17 11.29 -4.23
N MET A 18 35.57 11.44 -5.49
CA MET A 18 35.29 10.42 -6.51
C MET A 18 36.11 9.14 -6.30
N CYS A 19 37.35 9.18 -5.78
CA CYS A 19 38.09 7.95 -5.49
C CYS A 19 37.56 7.20 -4.24
N TYR A 20 36.95 7.86 -3.26
CA TYR A 20 36.37 7.16 -2.10
C TYR A 20 35.03 6.47 -2.43
N HIS A 21 34.21 7.08 -3.30
CA HIS A 21 32.95 6.47 -3.73
C HIS A 21 33.07 5.58 -4.97
N LEU A 22 34.06 5.76 -5.86
CA LEU A 22 34.35 4.73 -6.89
C LEU A 22 35.05 3.51 -6.29
N TYR A 23 35.90 3.61 -5.27
CA TYR A 23 36.41 2.39 -4.60
C TYR A 23 35.32 1.64 -3.85
N SER A 24 34.34 2.35 -3.26
CA SER A 24 33.23 1.71 -2.55
C SER A 24 32.16 1.16 -3.52
N ALA A 25 31.82 1.89 -4.59
CA ALA A 25 30.80 1.46 -5.54
C ALA A 25 31.33 0.45 -6.59
N VAL A 26 32.60 0.52 -7.00
CA VAL A 26 33.18 -0.51 -7.89
C VAL A 26 33.49 -1.80 -7.12
N CYS A 27 33.85 -1.75 -5.84
CA CYS A 27 33.89 -2.96 -5.01
C CYS A 27 32.50 -3.57 -4.74
N LEU A 28 31.45 -2.75 -4.67
CA LEU A 28 30.07 -3.26 -4.48
C LEU A 28 29.41 -3.73 -5.79
N VAL A 29 29.74 -3.15 -6.94
CA VAL A 29 29.09 -3.51 -8.23
C VAL A 29 29.84 -4.61 -8.99
N TYR A 30 31.15 -4.81 -8.76
CA TYR A 30 31.83 -6.04 -9.22
C TYR A 30 31.45 -7.28 -8.38
N TRP A 31 30.87 -7.09 -7.18
CA TRP A 31 30.36 -8.17 -6.33
C TRP A 31 28.92 -8.61 -6.65
N PHE A 32 28.19 -7.88 -7.49
CA PHE A 32 26.76 -8.15 -7.76
C PHE A 32 26.42 -8.55 -9.21
N SER A 33 27.41 -8.88 -10.05
CA SER A 33 27.12 -9.37 -11.41
C SER A 33 27.89 -10.61 -11.89
N LEU A 34 28.66 -11.27 -11.03
CA LEU A 34 29.15 -12.64 -11.23
C LEU A 34 29.31 -13.31 -9.86
N GLY A 35 28.22 -13.89 -9.36
CA GLY A 35 28.23 -14.64 -8.12
C GLY A 35 26.85 -15.23 -7.85
N ASP A 36 26.74 -16.56 -7.95
CA ASP A 36 25.79 -17.29 -7.13
C ASP A 36 25.81 -16.67 -5.72
N ALA A 37 24.65 -16.41 -5.11
CA ALA A 37 24.59 -16.01 -3.71
C ALA A 37 25.54 -16.92 -2.89
N LEU A 38 26.57 -16.34 -2.26
CA LEU A 38 27.48 -17.08 -1.37
C LEU A 38 26.65 -17.47 -0.13
N ASP A 39 26.06 -18.65 -0.23
CA ASP A 39 25.22 -19.32 0.75
C ASP A 39 26.09 -19.77 1.94
N ILE A 40 26.60 -18.81 2.73
CA ILE A 40 27.46 -19.10 3.90
C ILE A 40 26.57 -19.21 5.13
N ALA A 41 25.97 -20.38 5.34
CA ALA A 41 25.49 -20.76 6.67
C ALA A 41 26.70 -20.93 7.61
N ASP A 42 26.66 -20.32 8.79
CA ASP A 42 27.72 -20.42 9.79
C ASP A 42 27.61 -21.75 10.56
N LEU A 43 28.22 -22.81 10.01
CA LEU A 43 28.13 -24.18 10.53
C LEU A 43 29.41 -24.58 11.27
N THR A 44 29.27 -25.30 12.38
CA THR A 44 30.35 -25.98 13.09
C THR A 44 29.94 -27.42 13.39
N LEU A 45 30.78 -28.37 13.01
CA LEU A 45 30.55 -29.80 13.27
C LEU A 45 31.37 -30.23 14.50
N VAL A 46 30.69 -30.65 15.56
CA VAL A 46 31.31 -31.04 16.84
C VAL A 46 31.32 -32.56 16.97
N ASN A 47 32.51 -33.13 17.07
CA ASN A 47 32.79 -34.56 17.20
C ASN A 47 33.43 -34.86 18.57
N PRO A 48 32.63 -35.31 19.56
CA PRO A 48 33.13 -35.54 20.93
C PRO A 48 34.01 -36.78 21.08
N ASP A 49 33.94 -37.72 20.13
CA ASP A 49 34.62 -39.01 20.21
C ASP A 49 35.06 -39.48 18.81
N PRO A 50 36.17 -38.94 18.27
CA PRO A 50 36.70 -39.37 16.99
C PRO A 50 37.27 -40.80 17.04
N MET A 51 37.74 -41.27 18.20
CA MET A 51 38.05 -42.68 18.48
C MET A 51 36.95 -43.32 19.32
N VAL A 52 36.23 -44.29 18.72
CA VAL A 52 35.02 -44.88 19.28
C VAL A 52 35.35 -46.17 20.04
N THR A 53 35.09 -46.16 21.35
CA THR A 53 35.31 -47.30 22.26
C THR A 53 34.03 -48.02 22.66
N SER A 54 32.90 -47.31 22.74
CA SER A 54 31.56 -47.84 23.08
C SER A 54 30.58 -47.69 21.91
N SER A 55 29.37 -48.25 22.05
CA SER A 55 28.28 -48.03 21.10
C SER A 55 27.61 -46.65 21.24
N ASP A 56 27.81 -45.98 22.38
CA ASP A 56 27.18 -44.70 22.71
C ASP A 56 28.03 -43.54 22.20
N SER A 57 27.85 -43.22 20.91
CA SER A 57 28.56 -42.17 20.19
C SER A 57 27.60 -41.12 19.65
N SER A 58 28.08 -39.88 19.50
CA SER A 58 27.25 -38.79 18.98
C SER A 58 28.01 -37.87 18.03
N LEU A 59 27.26 -37.12 17.24
CA LEU A 59 27.79 -36.07 16.38
C LEU A 59 26.81 -34.91 16.31
N HIS A 60 27.30 -33.68 16.46
CA HIS A 60 26.46 -32.49 16.55
C HIS A 60 26.81 -31.51 15.45
N CYS A 61 25.82 -31.07 14.68
CA CYS A 61 25.95 -29.96 13.76
C CYS A 61 25.27 -28.73 14.32
N VAL A 62 26.06 -27.68 14.57
CA VAL A 62 25.63 -26.45 15.22
C VAL A 62 25.67 -25.30 14.21
N SER A 63 24.61 -24.50 14.18
CA SER A 63 24.47 -23.32 13.34
C SER A 63 24.52 -22.07 14.21
N SER A 64 25.47 -21.18 13.94
CA SER A 64 25.69 -19.94 14.68
C SER A 64 24.93 -18.73 14.09
N ASP A 65 23.98 -18.97 13.19
CA ASP A 65 23.06 -17.97 12.64
C ASP A 65 21.85 -17.75 13.57
N TRP A 66 21.86 -16.65 14.33
CA TRP A 66 20.83 -16.32 15.31
C TRP A 66 19.59 -15.61 14.71
N THR A 67 19.55 -15.39 13.40
CA THR A 67 18.51 -14.61 12.69
C THR A 67 17.23 -15.39 12.37
N SER A 68 17.19 -16.72 12.58
CA SER A 68 16.11 -17.56 12.04
C SER A 68 15.00 -17.96 13.03
N ARG A 69 14.94 -17.42 14.26
CA ARG A 69 13.92 -17.84 15.25
C ARG A 69 12.53 -17.24 15.07
N GLN A 70 12.32 -16.26 14.20
CA GLN A 70 11.00 -15.64 14.00
C GLN A 70 10.06 -16.42 13.06
N ASP A 71 10.53 -17.46 12.36
CA ASP A 71 9.71 -18.27 11.44
C ASP A 71 9.34 -19.69 11.95
N ILE A 72 9.67 -20.05 13.21
CA ILE A 72 9.50 -21.42 13.73
C ILE A 72 8.49 -21.51 14.89
N VAL A 73 7.33 -20.86 14.77
CA VAL A 73 6.19 -21.11 15.68
C VAL A 73 4.97 -21.72 14.96
N THR A 74 5.03 -21.88 13.64
CA THR A 74 3.93 -22.45 12.85
C THR A 74 4.40 -23.51 11.85
N SER A 75 5.10 -24.54 12.31
CA SER A 75 5.03 -25.89 11.70
C SER A 75 5.82 -26.92 12.48
N SER A 76 5.14 -28.01 12.85
CA SER A 76 5.77 -29.25 13.27
C SER A 76 6.40 -29.95 12.07
N SER A 77 7.57 -29.52 11.58
CA SER A 77 8.34 -30.28 10.58
C SER A 77 9.81 -29.84 10.42
N SER A 78 10.72 -30.73 10.85
CA SER A 78 12.13 -30.93 10.46
C SER A 78 13.13 -29.77 10.61
N SER A 79 14.21 -30.02 11.36
CA SER A 79 15.41 -29.18 11.41
C SER A 79 15.93 -28.84 10.01
N THR A 80 16.37 -27.60 9.82
CA THR A 80 16.92 -27.07 8.56
C THR A 80 18.34 -27.57 8.25
N LEU A 81 18.98 -28.24 9.22
CA LEU A 81 20.33 -28.83 9.13
C LEU A 81 20.24 -30.33 8.80
N GLY A 82 21.01 -30.77 7.81
CA GLY A 82 21.10 -32.16 7.40
C GLY A 82 22.49 -32.73 7.66
N MET A 83 22.56 -34.01 8.04
CA MET A 83 23.82 -34.73 8.22
C MET A 83 23.81 -36.02 7.39
N GLY A 84 24.98 -36.48 6.98
CA GLY A 84 25.14 -37.67 6.14
C GLY A 84 26.49 -38.35 6.31
N ARG A 85 26.69 -39.43 5.56
CA ARG A 85 27.88 -40.27 5.55
C ARG A 85 28.30 -40.57 4.11
N ASP A 86 29.58 -40.35 3.80
CA ASP A 86 30.16 -40.58 2.47
C ASP A 86 31.01 -41.86 2.46
N PHE A 87 32.01 -41.95 3.33
CA PHE A 87 32.85 -43.15 3.45
C PHE A 87 32.34 -44.07 4.58
N PRO A 88 32.29 -45.42 4.42
CA PRO A 88 32.86 -46.25 3.35
C PRO A 88 31.90 -46.59 2.20
N LEU A 89 30.82 -45.82 2.04
CA LEU A 89 29.78 -46.08 1.05
C LEU A 89 30.26 -45.66 -0.35
N THR A 90 29.65 -46.22 -1.39
CA THR A 90 29.93 -45.80 -2.78
C THR A 90 29.16 -44.53 -3.16
N HIS A 91 28.10 -44.19 -2.43
CA HIS A 91 27.24 -43.03 -2.66
C HIS A 91 26.91 -42.37 -1.30
N PRO A 92 26.84 -41.02 -1.23
CA PRO A 92 26.43 -40.29 -0.02
C PRO A 92 25.08 -40.74 0.53
N GLN A 93 25.01 -41.05 1.82
CA GLN A 93 23.78 -41.42 2.51
C GLN A 93 23.39 -40.35 3.53
N SER A 94 22.18 -39.80 3.41
CA SER A 94 21.60 -38.93 4.45
C SER A 94 21.21 -39.73 5.68
N LEU A 95 21.54 -39.25 6.87
CA LEU A 95 21.22 -39.89 8.14
C LEU A 95 20.02 -39.23 8.82
N PRO A 96 19.20 -39.97 9.58
CA PRO A 96 18.13 -39.39 10.37
C PRO A 96 18.72 -38.56 11.52
N VAL A 97 18.37 -37.28 11.56
CA VAL A 97 18.85 -36.33 12.58
C VAL A 97 17.74 -35.97 13.56
N SER A 98 18.12 -35.73 14.81
CA SER A 98 17.23 -35.20 15.85
C SER A 98 17.65 -33.76 16.22
N PRO A 99 16.72 -32.88 16.63
CA PRO A 99 17.09 -31.55 17.10
C PRO A 99 17.89 -31.65 18.41
N ASP A 100 18.92 -30.80 18.54
CA ASP A 100 19.71 -30.70 19.76
C ASP A 100 19.38 -29.40 20.49
N THR A 101 18.75 -29.51 21.67
CA THR A 101 18.33 -28.38 22.49
C THR A 101 19.45 -27.81 23.36
N ALA A 102 20.63 -28.46 23.42
CA ALA A 102 21.76 -27.97 24.17
C ALA A 102 22.39 -26.70 23.56
N TYR A 103 22.15 -26.47 22.26
CA TYR A 103 22.63 -25.32 21.50
C TYR A 103 21.46 -24.49 20.98
N HIS A 104 21.71 -23.26 20.52
CA HIS A 104 20.64 -22.36 20.08
C HIS A 104 19.89 -22.89 18.85
N HIS A 105 20.63 -23.41 17.86
CA HIS A 105 20.14 -24.04 16.64
C HIS A 105 21.09 -25.16 16.20
N ALA A 106 20.73 -26.42 16.49
CA ALA A 106 21.59 -27.56 16.19
C ALA A 106 20.78 -28.84 15.89
N SER A 107 21.44 -29.76 15.19
CA SER A 107 20.95 -31.13 14.96
C SER A 107 22.02 -32.13 15.39
N LYS A 108 21.60 -33.27 15.91
CA LYS A 108 22.49 -34.34 16.38
C LYS A 108 22.11 -35.70 15.81
N ILE A 109 23.12 -36.54 15.70
CA ILE A 109 23.01 -37.99 15.48
C ILE A 109 23.51 -38.68 16.74
N GLU A 110 22.77 -39.69 17.19
CA GLU A 110 23.18 -40.61 18.24
C GLU A 110 23.13 -42.03 17.69
N TRP A 111 24.25 -42.74 17.77
CA TRP A 111 24.31 -44.13 17.34
C TRP A 111 24.06 -45.07 18.53
N LYS A 112 23.38 -46.18 18.26
CA LYS A 112 23.17 -47.29 19.21
C LYS A 112 23.93 -48.55 18.82
N THR A 113 24.34 -48.65 17.56
CA THR A 113 25.01 -49.79 16.95
C THR A 113 26.41 -49.41 16.49
N ARG A 114 27.41 -50.18 16.93
CA ARG A 114 28.83 -49.87 16.69
C ARG A 114 29.25 -49.98 15.21
N SER A 115 28.56 -50.79 14.42
CA SER A 115 28.85 -51.00 12.99
C SER A 115 28.66 -49.75 12.12
N ASP A 116 27.82 -48.81 12.56
CA ASP A 116 27.40 -47.67 11.74
C ASP A 116 28.18 -46.39 12.03
N ILE A 117 29.08 -46.43 13.01
CA ILE A 117 29.80 -45.26 13.55
C ILE A 117 31.09 -44.98 12.77
N PHE A 118 31.69 -45.98 12.13
CA PHE A 118 32.96 -45.83 11.41
C PHE A 118 32.81 -45.03 10.11
N GLY A 119 33.64 -44.03 9.83
CA GLY A 119 33.75 -43.44 8.49
C GLY A 119 33.81 -41.92 8.45
N GLU A 120 33.48 -41.37 7.28
CA GLU A 120 33.42 -39.92 7.00
C GLU A 120 31.98 -39.45 7.07
N PHE A 121 31.74 -38.43 7.90
CA PHE A 121 30.44 -37.82 8.11
C PHE A 121 30.50 -36.36 7.74
N TYR A 122 29.39 -35.83 7.23
CA TYR A 122 29.27 -34.43 6.89
C TYR A 122 28.02 -33.78 7.48
N CYS A 123 28.09 -32.46 7.65
CA CYS A 123 26.92 -31.62 7.88
C CYS A 123 26.75 -30.58 6.77
N ARG A 124 25.50 -30.28 6.42
CA ARG A 124 25.10 -29.26 5.45
C ARG A 124 23.82 -28.51 5.85
N ALA A 125 23.66 -27.29 5.33
CA ALA A 125 22.39 -26.58 5.33
C ALA A 125 21.56 -26.96 4.07
N ARG A 126 20.24 -27.14 4.19
CA ARG A 126 19.37 -27.68 3.10
C ARG A 126 19.35 -26.88 1.78
N LYS A 127 19.87 -25.64 1.73
CA LYS A 127 19.84 -24.77 0.53
C LYS A 127 21.16 -24.71 -0.26
N SER A 128 22.26 -25.25 0.27
CA SER A 128 23.59 -25.19 -0.38
C SER A 128 24.18 -26.58 -0.59
N ASP A 129 24.42 -26.97 -1.85
CA ASP A 129 25.24 -28.16 -2.14
C ASP A 129 26.75 -27.86 -2.05
N LYS A 130 27.16 -26.58 -1.96
CA LYS A 130 28.58 -26.15 -1.97
C LYS A 130 29.22 -25.97 -0.58
N ASN A 131 28.50 -26.15 0.52
CA ASN A 131 29.00 -25.92 1.90
C ASN A 131 28.79 -27.13 2.82
N GLN A 132 29.66 -28.15 2.67
CA GLN A 132 29.70 -29.32 3.55
C GLN A 132 30.91 -29.27 4.49
N ILE A 133 30.69 -29.58 5.76
CA ILE A 133 31.77 -29.72 6.76
C ILE A 133 31.92 -31.19 7.08
N TYR A 134 33.15 -31.70 7.03
CA TYR A 134 33.45 -33.11 7.22
C TYR A 134 34.11 -33.38 8.58
N THR A 135 33.85 -34.58 9.12
CA THR A 135 34.58 -35.15 10.26
C THR A 135 34.67 -36.67 10.11
N TYR A 136 35.50 -37.29 10.94
CA TYR A 136 35.80 -38.71 10.84
C TYR A 136 35.67 -39.41 12.19
N LYS A 137 35.10 -40.61 12.15
CA LYS A 137 35.03 -41.50 13.32
C LYS A 137 35.70 -42.83 13.00
N MET A 138 36.58 -43.26 13.89
CA MET A 138 37.37 -44.48 13.78
C MET A 138 37.10 -45.39 14.97
N LEU A 139 37.15 -46.69 14.74
CA LEU A 139 37.01 -47.66 15.82
C LEU A 139 38.33 -47.79 16.59
N ASN A 140 38.25 -47.94 17.91
CA ASN A 140 39.44 -48.19 18.74
C ASN A 140 40.22 -49.47 18.35
N GLU A 141 39.61 -50.36 17.55
CA GLU A 141 40.26 -51.54 17.00
C GLU A 141 41.34 -51.23 15.95
N ALA A 142 41.34 -50.03 15.37
CA ALA A 142 42.27 -49.63 14.32
C ALA A 142 43.74 -49.85 14.75
N ALA A 143 44.52 -50.46 13.86
CA ALA A 143 45.91 -50.81 14.12
C ALA A 143 46.85 -49.59 14.12
N PHE A 144 46.38 -48.49 13.52
CA PHE A 144 47.07 -47.23 13.38
C PHE A 144 46.24 -46.09 13.97
N LEU A 145 46.89 -44.97 14.31
CA LEU A 145 46.27 -43.71 14.71
C LEU A 145 46.93 -42.58 13.91
N PRO A 146 46.16 -41.73 13.23
CA PRO A 146 46.73 -40.59 12.53
C PRO A 146 47.11 -39.50 13.53
N GLU A 147 48.08 -38.66 13.17
CA GLU A 147 48.50 -37.52 14.00
C GLU A 147 47.37 -36.51 14.21
N SER A 148 46.53 -36.30 13.19
CA SER A 148 45.34 -35.46 13.25
C SER A 148 44.25 -35.95 12.28
N LEU A 149 43.00 -35.53 12.50
CA LEU A 149 41.88 -35.87 11.61
C LEU A 149 42.01 -35.24 10.22
N THR A 150 42.58 -34.04 10.16
CA THR A 150 42.75 -33.28 8.93
C THR A 150 44.10 -32.60 8.92
N ILE A 151 44.74 -32.59 7.76
CA ILE A 151 46.00 -31.90 7.51
C ILE A 151 45.73 -30.87 6.40
N THR A 152 45.94 -29.59 6.69
CA THR A 152 45.78 -28.51 5.70
C THR A 152 47.14 -28.03 5.22
N VAL A 153 47.34 -28.04 3.90
CA VAL A 153 48.57 -27.58 3.24
C VAL A 153 48.26 -26.76 1.99
N SER A 154 49.21 -25.96 1.55
CA SER A 154 49.10 -25.17 0.33
C SER A 154 49.77 -25.87 -0.85
N ILE A 155 49.31 -25.60 -2.08
CA ILE A 155 49.90 -26.20 -3.28
C ILE A 155 51.42 -25.88 -3.37
N GLY A 156 52.22 -26.89 -3.67
CA GLY A 156 53.68 -26.79 -3.75
C GLY A 156 54.43 -26.90 -2.42
N GLU A 157 53.74 -27.05 -1.29
CA GLU A 157 54.37 -27.43 -0.02
C GLU A 157 54.60 -28.95 0.05
N ASP A 158 55.52 -29.38 0.91
CA ASP A 158 55.76 -30.79 1.20
C ASP A 158 55.02 -31.19 2.47
N VAL A 159 54.43 -32.39 2.50
CA VAL A 159 53.68 -32.88 3.66
C VAL A 159 53.96 -34.36 3.93
N ASN A 160 54.07 -34.71 5.21
CA ASN A 160 54.23 -36.08 5.67
C ASN A 160 52.92 -36.56 6.28
N ILE A 161 52.25 -37.50 5.64
CA ILE A 161 51.04 -38.13 6.19
C ILE A 161 51.50 -39.26 7.11
N SER A 162 51.33 -39.07 8.41
CA SER A 162 51.86 -39.93 9.46
C SER A 162 50.76 -40.76 10.16
N PHE A 163 51.07 -42.01 10.46
CA PHE A 163 50.22 -42.93 11.21
C PHE A 163 51.04 -43.65 12.28
N THR A 164 50.73 -43.40 13.55
CA THR A 164 51.36 -44.07 14.69
C THR A 164 50.79 -45.48 14.84
N ARG A 165 51.66 -46.49 14.86
CA ARG A 165 51.30 -47.89 15.04
C ARG A 165 50.86 -48.13 16.49
N ARG A 166 49.61 -48.56 16.67
CA ARG A 166 49.03 -48.89 18.00
C ARG A 166 49.00 -50.39 18.28
N LYS A 167 48.93 -51.21 17.24
CA LYS A 167 48.86 -52.67 17.35
C LYS A 167 49.89 -53.34 16.45
N VAL A 168 50.51 -54.38 16.98
CA VAL A 168 51.39 -55.27 16.21
C VAL A 168 50.54 -56.38 15.59
N PHE A 169 50.78 -56.69 14.32
CA PHE A 169 50.07 -57.69 13.52
C PHE A 169 51.04 -58.33 12.52
N ALA A 170 50.72 -59.53 12.03
CA ALA A 170 51.64 -60.39 11.27
C ALA A 170 51.51 -60.25 9.74
N GLU A 171 50.80 -59.23 9.27
CA GLU A 171 50.56 -58.93 7.87
C GLU A 171 51.13 -57.56 7.47
N ASP A 172 51.09 -57.25 6.17
CA ASP A 172 51.61 -55.99 5.64
C ASP A 172 50.71 -54.80 5.99
N ALA A 173 51.31 -53.63 6.21
CA ALA A 173 50.59 -52.38 6.36
C ALA A 173 50.30 -51.79 4.98
N VAL A 174 49.09 -51.27 4.77
CA VAL A 174 48.66 -50.72 3.49
C VAL A 174 48.01 -49.35 3.66
N ILE A 175 48.33 -48.43 2.75
CA ILE A 175 47.77 -47.09 2.68
C ILE A 175 46.90 -46.99 1.42
N TYR A 176 45.69 -46.46 1.58
CA TYR A 176 44.76 -46.17 0.50
C TYR A 176 44.44 -44.68 0.45
N LYS A 177 44.28 -44.13 -0.76
CA LYS A 177 43.80 -42.78 -1.02
C LYS A 177 42.44 -42.85 -1.73
N ASN A 178 41.40 -42.27 -1.14
CA ASN A 178 40.01 -42.35 -1.64
C ASN A 178 39.59 -43.80 -1.97
N GLY A 179 40.04 -44.77 -1.17
CA GLY A 179 39.79 -46.20 -1.38
C GLY A 179 40.67 -46.90 -2.42
N SER A 180 41.53 -46.16 -3.15
CA SER A 180 42.51 -46.71 -4.10
C SER A 180 43.83 -47.01 -3.40
N PHE A 181 44.43 -48.17 -3.67
CA PHE A 181 45.72 -48.55 -3.08
C PHE A 181 46.84 -47.62 -3.58
N ILE A 182 47.69 -47.14 -2.66
CA ILE A 182 48.83 -46.26 -3.01
C ILE A 182 50.18 -46.71 -2.47
N HIS A 183 50.24 -47.38 -1.31
CA HIS A 183 51.51 -47.79 -0.70
C HIS A 183 51.34 -49.00 0.22
N SER A 184 52.37 -49.83 0.35
CA SER A 184 52.42 -50.96 1.28
C SER A 184 53.80 -51.09 1.94
N VAL A 185 53.81 -51.47 3.21
CA VAL A 185 55.03 -51.78 3.97
C VAL A 185 55.00 -53.24 4.44
N PRO A 186 56.04 -54.03 4.13
CA PRO A 186 56.11 -55.44 4.51
C PRO A 186 56.06 -55.64 6.04
N LYS A 187 55.42 -56.72 6.50
CA LYS A 187 55.19 -57.03 7.93
C LYS A 187 56.40 -56.88 8.87
N ASN A 188 57.61 -57.17 8.39
CA ASN A 188 58.84 -57.15 9.17
C ASN A 188 59.49 -55.76 9.26
N GLU A 189 59.04 -54.81 8.45
CA GLU A 189 59.63 -53.48 8.29
C GLU A 189 58.65 -52.37 8.68
N ILE A 190 57.47 -52.71 9.22
CA ILE A 190 56.47 -51.71 9.63
C ILE A 190 57.04 -50.86 10.78
N PRO A 191 57.31 -49.56 10.55
CA PRO A 191 57.86 -48.68 11.57
C PRO A 191 56.80 -48.34 12.64
N ASP A 192 57.26 -47.79 13.78
CA ASP A 192 56.36 -47.28 14.82
C ASP A 192 55.54 -46.08 14.35
N ILE A 193 56.09 -45.27 13.44
CA ILE A 193 55.39 -44.19 12.74
C ILE A 193 55.49 -44.46 11.25
N LEU A 194 54.37 -44.84 10.65
CA LEU A 194 54.25 -45.05 9.21
C LEU A 194 54.06 -43.69 8.53
N VAL A 195 55.06 -43.25 7.77
CA VAL A 195 55.06 -41.95 7.10
C VAL A 195 54.95 -42.13 5.58
N TYR A 196 54.01 -41.43 4.98
CA TYR A 196 53.87 -41.31 3.53
C TYR A 196 54.15 -39.86 3.10
N PRO A 197 55.35 -39.57 2.55
CA PRO A 197 55.70 -38.23 2.10
C PRO A 197 55.03 -37.89 0.77
N VAL A 198 54.43 -36.70 0.70
CA VAL A 198 53.92 -36.10 -0.54
C VAL A 198 54.73 -34.83 -0.79
N LEU A 199 55.58 -34.87 -1.82
CA LEU A 199 56.45 -33.76 -2.19
C LEU A 199 55.79 -32.90 -3.27
N GLY A 200 55.88 -31.58 -3.14
CA GLY A 200 55.31 -30.62 -4.07
C GLY A 200 53.82 -30.85 -4.29
N VAL A 201 53.04 -30.83 -3.20
CA VAL A 201 51.62 -31.20 -3.16
C VAL A 201 50.82 -30.52 -4.27
N LYS A 202 50.01 -31.30 -4.99
CA LYS A 202 49.09 -30.84 -6.03
C LYS A 202 47.64 -30.94 -5.55
N SER A 203 46.73 -30.23 -6.20
CA SER A 203 45.29 -30.33 -5.88
C SER A 203 44.73 -31.74 -6.01
N SER A 204 45.30 -32.58 -6.88
CA SER A 204 44.95 -33.99 -7.01
C SER A 204 45.33 -34.84 -5.79
N ASP A 205 46.19 -34.34 -4.91
CA ASP A 205 46.66 -35.05 -3.71
C ASP A 205 45.70 -34.95 -2.54
N ALA A 206 44.78 -33.99 -2.58
CA ALA A 206 43.69 -33.89 -1.61
C ALA A 206 42.83 -35.16 -1.57
N GLY A 207 42.31 -35.47 -0.39
CA GLY A 207 41.39 -36.58 -0.19
C GLY A 207 41.63 -37.35 1.10
N LEU A 208 40.93 -38.48 1.20
CA LEU A 208 40.93 -39.36 2.36
C LEU A 208 42.09 -40.37 2.27
N TYR A 209 42.98 -40.35 3.25
CA TYR A 209 44.05 -41.33 3.41
C TYR A 209 43.70 -42.29 4.54
N THR A 210 43.75 -43.59 4.24
CA THR A 210 43.44 -44.63 5.22
C THR A 210 44.56 -45.65 5.34
N ALA A 211 44.91 -46.02 6.58
CA ALA A 211 45.97 -46.99 6.87
C ALA A 211 45.41 -48.17 7.68
N ARG A 212 45.71 -49.40 7.26
CA ARG A 212 45.27 -50.65 7.93
C ARG A 212 46.20 -51.81 7.65
N SER A 213 46.01 -52.93 8.35
CA SER A 213 46.55 -54.24 7.92
C SER A 213 45.87 -54.68 6.62
N ILE A 214 46.63 -55.31 5.73
CA ILE A 214 46.12 -55.84 4.45
C ILE A 214 44.95 -56.81 4.65
N ALA A 215 44.98 -57.62 5.72
CA ALA A 215 43.92 -58.56 6.09
C ALA A 215 42.78 -57.92 6.92
N GLY A 216 42.97 -56.69 7.39
CA GLY A 216 41.98 -55.98 8.21
C GLY A 216 40.76 -55.51 7.41
N ALA A 217 39.58 -55.56 8.03
CA ALA A 217 38.36 -54.99 7.45
C ALA A 217 38.49 -53.46 7.27
N LYS A 218 37.75 -52.88 6.31
CA LYS A 218 37.75 -51.42 6.07
C LYS A 218 37.44 -50.62 7.35
N SER A 219 36.57 -51.14 8.22
CA SER A 219 36.21 -50.54 9.52
C SER A 219 37.35 -50.46 10.53
N THR A 220 38.46 -51.16 10.30
CA THR A 220 39.66 -51.13 11.15
C THR A 220 40.73 -50.17 10.64
N SER A 221 40.39 -49.29 9.70
CA SER A 221 41.33 -48.32 9.15
C SER A 221 41.47 -47.09 10.04
N ALA A 222 42.69 -46.60 10.17
CA ALA A 222 42.93 -45.21 10.53
C ALA A 222 42.55 -44.30 9.36
N ILE A 223 42.04 -43.10 9.63
CA ILE A 223 41.50 -42.15 8.64
C ILE A 223 42.07 -40.77 8.94
N THR A 224 42.70 -40.16 7.95
CA THR A 224 43.05 -38.73 7.97
C THR A 224 42.76 -38.12 6.60
N ARG A 225 42.40 -36.85 6.56
CA ARG A 225 42.07 -36.15 5.31
C ARG A 225 43.12 -35.09 5.01
N LEU A 226 43.69 -35.15 3.81
CA LEU A 226 44.56 -34.09 3.30
C LEU A 226 43.70 -33.04 2.58
N ILE A 227 43.75 -31.81 3.07
CA ILE A 227 43.10 -30.62 2.50
C ILE A 227 44.19 -29.81 1.81
N VAL A 228 44.04 -29.59 0.50
CA VAL A 228 45.01 -28.83 -0.30
C VAL A 228 44.39 -27.51 -0.72
N ARG A 229 44.93 -26.39 -0.23
CA ARG A 229 44.58 -25.04 -0.68
C ARG A 229 45.04 -24.88 -2.13
N LYS A 230 44.17 -24.35 -2.99
CA LYS A 230 44.42 -24.15 -4.43
C LYS A 230 45.53 -23.13 -4.69
N CYS A 231 45.77 -22.24 -3.73
CA CYS A 231 46.81 -21.22 -3.79
C CYS A 231 48.01 -21.54 -2.91
N LYS A 232 49.18 -20.98 -3.27
CA LYS A 232 50.37 -21.01 -2.42
C LYS A 232 50.10 -20.31 -1.08
N SER A 233 50.91 -20.65 -0.08
CA SER A 233 50.79 -20.04 1.24
C SER A 233 50.88 -18.51 1.17
N GLY A 234 50.00 -17.83 1.89
CA GLY A 234 49.88 -16.37 1.88
C GLY A 234 49.14 -15.76 0.67
N LEU A 235 48.62 -16.56 -0.27
CA LEU A 235 47.87 -16.08 -1.43
C LEU A 235 46.42 -16.63 -1.48
N TRP A 236 45.54 -15.90 -2.16
CA TRP A 236 44.14 -16.24 -2.42
C TRP A 236 43.62 -15.62 -3.73
N GLY A 237 42.43 -16.03 -4.16
CA GLY A 237 41.74 -15.58 -5.36
C GLY A 237 41.71 -16.65 -6.46
N PRO A 238 40.86 -16.49 -7.50
CA PRO A 238 40.70 -17.49 -8.56
C PRO A 238 42.00 -17.77 -9.35
N SER A 239 42.90 -16.78 -9.40
CA SER A 239 44.24 -16.87 -10.00
C SER A 239 45.38 -16.80 -8.97
N CYS A 240 45.08 -16.81 -7.66
CA CYS A 240 46.05 -16.70 -6.58
C CYS A 240 46.92 -15.43 -6.60
N GLU A 241 46.34 -14.29 -7.02
CA GLU A 241 47.06 -13.02 -7.19
C GLU A 241 46.99 -12.11 -5.96
N HIS A 242 46.08 -12.38 -5.01
CA HIS A 242 45.87 -11.53 -3.85
C HIS A 242 46.57 -12.08 -2.61
N SER A 243 47.15 -11.19 -1.79
CA SER A 243 47.76 -11.58 -0.52
C SER A 243 46.71 -11.79 0.56
N CYS A 244 46.85 -12.88 1.33
CA CYS A 244 46.01 -13.19 2.47
C CYS A 244 46.23 -12.18 3.62
N PRO A 245 45.17 -11.83 4.37
CA PRO A 245 45.33 -11.13 5.64
C PRO A 245 46.11 -11.99 6.64
N ARG A 246 46.72 -11.34 7.63
CA ARG A 246 47.48 -12.02 8.69
C ARG A 246 46.50 -12.69 9.66
N CYS A 247 46.11 -13.93 9.37
CA CYS A 247 45.29 -14.74 10.28
C CYS A 247 46.10 -15.14 11.51
N SER A 248 45.80 -14.52 12.65
CA SER A 248 46.44 -14.77 13.94
C SER A 248 45.88 -16.02 14.62
N ASN A 249 46.53 -16.44 15.71
CA ASN A 249 46.09 -17.54 16.58
C ASN A 249 45.82 -18.89 15.87
N GLY A 250 46.48 -19.15 14.74
CA GLY A 250 46.32 -20.40 13.98
C GLY A 250 45.11 -20.43 13.04
N GLY A 251 44.54 -19.26 12.71
CA GLY A 251 43.51 -19.16 11.67
C GLY A 251 44.06 -19.45 10.26
N VAL A 252 43.19 -19.96 9.39
CA VAL A 252 43.54 -20.32 8.00
C VAL A 252 42.85 -19.37 7.03
N CYS A 253 43.62 -18.78 6.11
CA CYS A 253 43.07 -17.94 5.05
C CYS A 253 42.37 -18.80 3.99
N HIS A 254 41.11 -18.48 3.69
CA HIS A 254 40.36 -19.11 2.61
C HIS A 254 40.98 -18.73 1.26
N ASP A 255 41.30 -19.74 0.46
CA ASP A 255 41.99 -19.58 -0.84
C ASP A 255 41.11 -18.96 -1.94
N GLU A 256 39.78 -19.10 -1.86
CA GLU A 256 38.85 -18.41 -2.78
C GLU A 256 38.41 -17.01 -2.32
N THR A 257 38.14 -16.79 -1.02
CA THR A 257 37.51 -15.53 -0.53
C THR A 257 38.47 -14.58 0.19
N GLY A 258 39.64 -15.05 0.64
CA GLY A 258 40.60 -14.26 1.41
C GLY A 258 40.19 -14.02 2.86
N GLU A 259 39.06 -14.53 3.33
CA GLU A 259 38.65 -14.44 4.74
C GLU A 259 39.45 -15.40 5.63
N CYS A 260 39.77 -14.98 6.85
CA CYS A 260 40.30 -15.89 7.87
C CYS A 260 39.20 -16.76 8.46
N ILE A 261 39.40 -18.08 8.46
CA ILE A 261 38.60 -19.04 9.23
C ILE A 261 39.28 -19.23 10.58
N CYS A 262 38.61 -18.80 11.64
CA CYS A 262 39.20 -18.72 12.98
C CYS A 262 39.06 -20.02 13.77
N PRO A 263 40.07 -20.41 14.56
CA PRO A 263 39.99 -21.58 15.42
C PRO A 263 38.89 -21.44 16.48
N PRO A 264 38.28 -22.54 16.94
CA PRO A 264 37.29 -22.50 18.01
C PRO A 264 37.88 -21.86 19.28
N GLY A 265 37.27 -20.76 19.71
CA GLY A 265 37.76 -19.93 20.83
C GLY A 265 38.32 -18.57 20.41
N PHE A 266 38.40 -18.29 19.10
CA PHE A 266 38.79 -16.99 18.55
C PHE A 266 37.80 -16.48 17.51
N LYS A 267 37.68 -15.15 17.37
CA LYS A 267 36.85 -14.49 16.35
C LYS A 267 37.53 -13.25 15.77
N GLY A 268 36.84 -12.63 14.82
CA GLY A 268 37.25 -11.40 14.15
C GLY A 268 37.91 -11.66 12.80
N HIS A 269 38.01 -10.63 11.98
CA HIS A 269 38.55 -10.70 10.62
C HIS A 269 39.97 -11.27 10.49
N THR A 270 40.80 -11.15 11.53
CA THR A 270 42.16 -11.69 11.63
C THR A 270 42.33 -12.71 12.77
N CYS A 271 41.24 -13.17 13.41
CA CYS A 271 41.27 -14.15 14.51
C CYS A 271 42.07 -13.74 15.76
N GLU A 272 42.25 -12.43 16.00
CA GLU A 272 42.97 -11.90 17.16
C GLU A 272 42.12 -11.86 18.44
N THR A 273 40.79 -11.80 18.31
CA THR A 273 39.88 -11.62 19.45
C THR A 273 39.57 -12.95 20.10
N VAL A 274 39.73 -13.04 21.42
CA VAL A 274 39.43 -14.26 22.20
C VAL A 274 37.94 -14.33 22.57
N CYS A 275 37.31 -15.50 22.41
CA CYS A 275 35.90 -15.72 22.73
C CYS A 275 35.57 -15.75 24.23
N GLY A 276 36.57 -16.06 25.07
CA GLY A 276 36.38 -16.47 26.47
C GLY A 276 36.31 -17.99 26.61
N GLU A 277 36.49 -18.49 27.83
CA GLU A 277 36.49 -19.93 28.11
C GLU A 277 35.13 -20.56 27.76
N GLY A 278 35.17 -21.76 27.16
CA GLY A 278 33.96 -22.54 26.87
C GLY A 278 33.12 -22.08 25.69
N LYS A 279 33.59 -21.12 24.88
CA LYS A 279 32.82 -20.52 23.78
C LYS A 279 33.42 -20.82 22.40
N PHE A 280 32.56 -21.01 21.41
CA PHE A 280 32.95 -21.28 20.02
C PHE A 280 31.93 -20.73 18.99
N GLY A 281 32.21 -20.98 17.70
CA GLY A 281 31.47 -20.44 16.56
C GLY A 281 32.05 -19.11 16.06
N ARG A 282 31.75 -18.71 14.82
CA ARG A 282 32.33 -17.49 14.19
C ARG A 282 32.07 -16.22 15.00
N THR A 283 30.94 -16.18 15.72
CA THR A 283 30.54 -15.04 16.57
C THR A 283 30.80 -15.26 18.06
N CYS A 284 31.38 -16.39 18.48
CA CYS A 284 31.54 -16.80 19.89
C CYS A 284 30.23 -16.84 20.70
N LYS A 285 29.10 -17.18 20.05
CA LYS A 285 27.76 -17.21 20.71
C LYS A 285 27.39 -18.59 21.23
N GLU A 286 28.05 -19.64 20.75
CA GLU A 286 27.80 -21.01 21.17
C GLU A 286 28.66 -21.38 22.38
N TRP A 287 28.08 -22.19 23.26
CA TRP A 287 28.71 -22.65 24.50
C TRP A 287 28.95 -24.14 24.46
N CYS A 288 30.13 -24.58 24.90
CA CYS A 288 30.42 -25.99 25.08
C CYS A 288 29.59 -26.57 26.23
N ARG A 289 29.08 -27.80 26.03
CA ARG A 289 28.15 -28.47 26.97
C ARG A 289 28.72 -28.63 28.38
N ASP A 290 30.02 -28.80 28.49
CA ASP A 290 30.76 -28.96 29.75
C ASP A 290 31.29 -27.62 30.30
N GLY A 291 31.05 -26.51 29.59
CA GLY A 291 31.55 -25.17 29.92
C GLY A 291 33.02 -24.92 29.57
N TYR A 292 33.77 -25.92 29.12
CA TYR A 292 35.22 -25.80 28.87
C TYR A 292 35.70 -26.41 27.54
N CYS A 293 34.82 -27.05 26.76
CA CYS A 293 35.12 -27.70 25.48
C CYS A 293 36.06 -28.92 25.58
N ARG A 294 36.07 -29.62 26.72
CA ARG A 294 36.88 -30.81 26.92
C ARG A 294 36.29 -31.97 26.11
N ALA A 295 37.18 -32.77 25.53
CA ALA A 295 36.80 -33.94 24.74
C ALA A 295 35.86 -33.61 23.57
N MET A 296 36.13 -32.48 22.89
CA MET A 296 35.37 -32.03 21.72
C MET A 296 36.34 -31.63 20.61
N VAL A 297 36.25 -32.33 19.48
CA VAL A 297 36.89 -31.92 18.23
C VAL A 297 35.91 -31.08 17.44
N PHE A 298 36.37 -29.93 16.96
CA PHE A 298 35.57 -29.01 16.16
C PHE A 298 36.08 -29.05 14.73
N CYS A 299 35.16 -29.25 13.78
CA CYS A 299 35.45 -29.17 12.36
C CYS A 299 34.72 -27.96 11.77
N GLN A 300 35.45 -27.18 10.97
CA GLN A 300 34.94 -26.03 10.24
C GLN A 300 35.09 -26.25 8.74
N ARG A 301 34.56 -25.31 7.95
CA ARG A 301 34.65 -25.34 6.49
C ARG A 301 36.09 -25.42 6.00
N ASP A 302 36.29 -26.07 4.86
CA ASP A 302 37.56 -26.03 4.15
C ASP A 302 37.91 -24.58 3.81
N PRO A 303 39.20 -24.18 3.84
CA PRO A 303 40.38 -25.02 4.07
C PRO A 303 40.77 -25.27 5.55
N TYR A 304 39.96 -24.93 6.56
CA TYR A 304 40.39 -25.05 7.96
C TYR A 304 40.55 -26.50 8.44
N GLY A 305 39.54 -27.36 8.23
CA GLY A 305 39.54 -28.74 8.71
C GLY A 305 39.04 -28.88 10.15
N CYS A 306 39.70 -29.75 10.93
CA CYS A 306 39.33 -30.13 12.29
C CYS A 306 40.47 -29.87 13.28
N SER A 307 40.13 -29.37 14.47
CA SER A 307 41.06 -29.19 15.59
C SER A 307 40.35 -29.31 16.93
N CYS A 308 41.13 -29.39 18.01
CA CYS A 308 40.64 -29.08 19.35
C CYS A 308 40.30 -27.60 19.50
N GLY A 309 39.42 -27.30 20.46
CA GLY A 309 39.24 -25.93 20.93
C GLY A 309 40.51 -25.42 21.62
N THR A 310 40.67 -24.09 21.68
CA THR A 310 41.80 -23.48 22.41
C THR A 310 41.92 -24.03 23.84
N GLY A 311 43.16 -24.28 24.30
CA GLY A 311 43.42 -24.81 25.64
C GLY A 311 43.45 -26.34 25.77
N TRP A 312 43.16 -27.06 24.68
CA TRP A 312 43.11 -28.52 24.63
C TRP A 312 43.95 -29.08 23.48
N ARG A 313 44.50 -30.28 23.71
CA ARG A 313 45.28 -31.04 22.73
C ARG A 313 45.01 -32.55 22.84
N GLY A 314 45.69 -33.28 21.97
CA GLY A 314 45.58 -34.73 21.86
C GLY A 314 44.43 -35.12 20.92
N PHE A 315 44.48 -36.36 20.43
CA PHE A 315 43.58 -36.81 19.37
C PHE A 315 42.08 -36.70 19.72
N ASN A 316 41.73 -36.90 21.00
CA ASN A 316 40.38 -36.74 21.52
C ASN A 316 40.15 -35.39 22.22
N CYS A 317 41.08 -34.43 22.18
CA CYS A 317 40.97 -33.13 22.87
C CYS A 317 40.71 -33.23 24.38
N SER A 318 41.24 -34.26 25.03
CA SER A 318 41.03 -34.53 26.46
C SER A 318 42.14 -34.01 27.36
N GLU A 319 43.29 -33.64 26.79
CA GLU A 319 44.48 -33.17 27.50
C GLU A 319 44.57 -31.64 27.49
N ALA A 320 44.90 -31.04 28.63
CA ALA A 320 45.18 -29.60 28.72
C ALA A 320 46.51 -29.24 28.05
N CYS A 321 46.66 -28.00 27.58
CA CYS A 321 47.95 -27.49 27.12
C CYS A 321 49.01 -27.56 28.22
N SER A 322 50.24 -27.92 27.82
CA SER A 322 51.42 -27.77 28.68
C SER A 322 51.68 -26.28 28.96
N PRO A 323 52.26 -25.94 30.12
CA PRO A 323 52.60 -24.55 30.45
C PRO A 323 53.42 -23.88 29.34
N GLY A 324 53.07 -22.64 28.97
CA GLY A 324 53.73 -21.89 27.90
C GLY A 324 53.12 -22.08 26.51
N PHE A 325 52.11 -22.93 26.36
CA PHE A 325 51.41 -23.17 25.09
C PHE A 325 49.93 -22.80 25.17
N TYR A 326 49.38 -22.33 24.06
CA TYR A 326 47.97 -21.92 23.93
C TYR A 326 47.44 -22.15 22.50
N GLY A 327 46.16 -21.83 22.27
CA GLY A 327 45.53 -21.93 20.96
C GLY A 327 44.98 -23.33 20.65
N ALA A 328 44.40 -23.49 19.46
CA ALA A 328 43.87 -24.77 19.00
C ALA A 328 44.99 -25.83 18.91
N ASP A 329 44.71 -27.03 19.40
CA ASP A 329 45.67 -28.13 19.56
C ASP A 329 46.93 -27.77 20.39
N CYS A 330 46.92 -26.64 21.11
CA CYS A 330 48.07 -26.08 21.81
C CYS A 330 49.29 -25.84 20.91
N ARG A 331 49.09 -25.51 19.63
CA ARG A 331 50.18 -25.32 18.65
C ARG A 331 50.93 -23.99 18.78
N LEU A 332 50.42 -23.05 19.56
CA LEU A 332 51.01 -21.72 19.71
C LEU A 332 51.82 -21.62 20.99
N THR A 333 52.96 -20.96 20.92
CA THR A 333 53.81 -20.65 22.07
C THR A 333 53.54 -19.24 22.57
N CYS A 334 53.43 -19.09 23.88
CA CYS A 334 53.30 -17.79 24.54
C CYS A 334 54.63 -17.04 24.58
N GLU A 335 54.65 -15.80 24.12
CA GLU A 335 55.82 -14.90 24.17
C GLU A 335 55.51 -13.64 24.98
N CYS A 336 55.20 -13.80 26.28
CA CYS A 336 54.57 -12.74 27.09
C CYS A 336 55.53 -11.72 27.74
N GLY A 337 56.84 -11.88 27.55
CA GLY A 337 57.88 -11.12 28.27
C GLY A 337 57.79 -11.27 29.80
N ASP A 338 58.53 -10.45 30.55
CA ASP A 338 58.61 -10.52 32.02
C ASP A 338 57.36 -9.97 32.75
N LYS A 339 56.38 -9.44 32.01
CA LYS A 339 55.22 -8.70 32.56
C LYS A 339 53.86 -9.37 32.31
N GLY A 340 53.86 -10.63 31.89
CA GLY A 340 52.63 -11.40 31.66
C GLY A 340 52.82 -12.90 31.94
N HIS A 341 51.71 -13.62 32.10
CA HIS A 341 51.70 -15.08 32.20
C HIS A 341 50.95 -15.69 31.02
N CYS A 342 51.28 -16.93 30.69
CA CYS A 342 50.63 -17.67 29.61
C CYS A 342 49.37 -18.35 30.13
N ASP A 343 48.20 -17.95 29.61
CA ASP A 343 46.95 -18.66 29.77
C ASP A 343 46.71 -19.59 28.57
N ARG A 344 46.32 -20.83 28.84
CA ARG A 344 46.17 -21.85 27.80
C ARG A 344 45.03 -21.57 26.81
N PHE A 345 44.03 -20.78 27.19
CA PHE A 345 42.90 -20.43 26.33
C PHE A 345 43.13 -19.12 25.58
N ARG A 346 43.78 -18.15 26.22
CA ARG A 346 43.85 -16.75 25.77
C ARG A 346 45.22 -16.34 25.23
N GLY A 347 46.28 -17.09 25.52
CA GLY A 347 47.66 -16.70 25.24
C GLY A 347 48.21 -15.79 26.34
N CYS A 348 48.87 -14.70 25.97
CA CYS A 348 49.50 -13.82 26.95
C CYS A 348 48.49 -12.97 27.73
N VAL A 349 48.49 -13.15 29.05
CA VAL A 349 47.73 -12.33 30.00
C VAL A 349 48.71 -11.39 30.70
N CYS A 350 48.58 -10.12 30.36
CA CYS A 350 49.53 -9.06 30.67
C CYS A 350 49.04 -8.22 31.85
N VAL A 351 49.95 -7.79 32.74
CA VAL A 351 49.59 -6.95 33.90
C VAL A 351 49.83 -5.48 33.56
N GLY A 352 48.75 -4.70 33.43
CA GLY A 352 48.81 -3.27 33.08
C GLY A 352 49.28 -2.97 31.65
N ARG A 353 49.22 -3.99 30.77
CA ARG A 353 49.60 -3.96 29.36
C ARG A 353 48.68 -4.89 28.55
N HIS A 354 48.71 -4.80 27.21
CA HIS A 354 47.99 -5.68 26.30
C HIS A 354 48.77 -5.95 24.99
N GLY A 355 48.28 -6.86 24.15
CA GLY A 355 48.95 -7.32 22.92
C GLY A 355 49.42 -8.77 23.01
N SER A 356 49.72 -9.39 21.87
CA SER A 356 50.12 -10.82 21.80
C SER A 356 51.39 -11.15 22.60
N ARG A 357 52.17 -10.12 22.96
CA ARG A 357 53.43 -10.19 23.71
C ARG A 357 53.49 -9.18 24.87
N CYS A 358 52.34 -8.65 25.31
CA CYS A 358 52.29 -7.61 26.34
C CYS A 358 53.02 -6.31 25.99
N GLU A 359 53.01 -5.93 24.72
CA GLU A 359 53.81 -4.84 24.17
C GLU A 359 53.17 -3.44 24.26
N LYS A 360 51.86 -3.34 24.57
CA LYS A 360 51.08 -2.08 24.58
C LYS A 360 50.61 -1.71 25.99
N GLU A 361 50.42 -0.43 26.31
CA GLU A 361 50.00 0.04 27.66
C GLU A 361 48.48 0.12 27.84
N ASP A 362 48.02 -0.08 29.08
CA ASP A 362 46.60 -0.14 29.41
C ASP A 362 46.00 1.21 29.81
N ARG A 363 44.75 1.45 29.39
CA ARG A 363 43.89 2.58 29.73
C ARG A 363 42.60 2.08 30.36
N ALA A 364 42.24 2.66 31.51
CA ALA A 364 41.01 2.36 32.23
C ALA A 364 39.77 2.49 31.32
N PRO A 365 38.76 1.62 31.52
CA PRO A 365 37.57 1.59 30.69
C PRO A 365 36.71 2.83 30.95
N VAL A 366 35.95 3.26 29.95
CA VAL A 366 34.97 4.34 30.02
C VAL A 366 33.68 3.83 29.41
N VAL A 367 32.57 3.96 30.15
CA VAL A 367 31.23 3.69 29.60
C VAL A 367 30.86 4.83 28.67
N VAL A 368 30.65 4.52 27.39
CA VAL A 368 30.33 5.49 26.33
C VAL A 368 28.83 5.51 26.04
N SER A 369 28.08 4.48 26.43
CA SER A 369 26.63 4.41 26.19
C SER A 369 25.87 5.62 26.71
N ASN A 370 25.09 6.25 25.84
CA ASN A 370 24.15 7.31 26.23
C ASN A 370 22.91 6.70 26.90
N LEU A 371 23.07 6.28 28.17
CA LEU A 371 21.99 5.74 28.99
C LEU A 371 21.17 6.91 29.54
N MET A 372 19.90 7.00 29.17
CA MET A 372 18.97 8.03 29.63
C MET A 372 17.90 7.42 30.52
N ASP A 373 17.31 8.25 31.38
CA ASP A 373 16.19 7.86 32.23
C ASP A 373 15.02 7.37 31.38
N THR A 374 14.47 6.21 31.73
CA THR A 374 13.53 5.47 30.88
C THR A 374 12.27 5.09 31.66
N GLU A 375 11.10 5.38 31.09
CA GLU A 375 9.80 4.88 31.58
C GLU A 375 9.41 3.60 30.82
N LEU A 376 9.05 2.54 31.56
CA LEU A 376 8.65 1.24 31.00
C LEU A 376 7.30 0.80 31.57
N ASN A 377 6.55 0.00 30.81
CA ASN A 377 5.32 -0.61 31.31
C ASN A 377 5.59 -2.00 31.90
N ALA A 378 4.92 -2.36 32.99
CA ALA A 378 5.05 -3.68 33.60
C ALA A 378 4.67 -4.80 32.61
N GLY A 379 5.47 -5.88 32.56
CA GLY A 379 5.26 -7.02 31.68
C GLY A 379 6.03 -6.98 30.35
N VAL A 380 6.70 -5.86 30.03
CA VAL A 380 7.52 -5.77 28.81
C VAL A 380 8.86 -6.47 28.96
N GLN A 381 9.38 -6.95 27.83
CA GLN A 381 10.78 -7.28 27.69
C GLN A 381 11.58 -5.99 27.44
N TYR A 382 12.65 -5.79 28.21
CA TYR A 382 13.53 -4.64 28.06
C TYR A 382 14.93 -5.08 27.65
N ILE A 383 15.48 -4.44 26.61
CA ILE A 383 16.84 -4.67 26.12
C ILE A 383 17.65 -3.40 26.32
N VAL A 384 18.77 -3.51 27.03
CA VAL A 384 19.68 -2.40 27.32
C VAL A 384 21.02 -2.67 26.65
N ASN A 385 21.56 -1.66 25.96
CA ASN A 385 22.89 -1.73 25.35
C ASN A 385 23.87 -0.90 26.17
N CYS A 386 24.89 -1.55 26.72
CA CYS A 386 25.99 -0.87 27.36
C CYS A 386 27.28 -0.99 26.55
N SER A 387 27.75 0.16 26.07
CA SER A 387 28.95 0.37 25.27
C SER A 387 30.03 0.96 26.16
N ALA A 388 31.22 0.38 26.08
CA ALA A 388 32.39 0.88 26.76
C ALA A 388 33.64 0.74 25.90
N THR A 389 34.55 1.68 26.05
CA THR A 389 35.88 1.68 25.44
C THR A 389 36.91 1.47 26.52
N GLY A 390 38.02 0.81 26.24
CA GLY A 390 39.11 0.60 27.18
C GLY A 390 40.33 0.04 26.46
N GLN A 391 41.49 0.06 27.10
CA GLN A 391 42.68 -0.61 26.57
C GLN A 391 43.24 -1.50 27.70
N PRO A 392 43.12 -2.83 27.63
CA PRO A 392 42.45 -3.60 26.58
C PRO A 392 40.95 -3.33 26.54
N ALA A 393 40.36 -3.53 25.36
CA ALA A 393 38.91 -3.37 25.20
C ALA A 393 38.16 -4.36 26.11
N PRO A 394 37.05 -3.92 26.74
CA PRO A 394 36.29 -4.79 27.64
C PRO A 394 35.82 -6.06 26.93
N LEU A 395 35.91 -7.19 27.62
CA LEU A 395 35.40 -8.45 27.11
C LEU A 395 33.90 -8.61 27.42
N HIS A 396 33.27 -9.62 26.81
CA HIS A 396 31.85 -9.91 27.00
C HIS A 396 31.44 -10.06 28.48
N SER A 397 32.25 -10.74 29.29
CA SER A 397 31.97 -10.95 30.72
C SER A 397 32.39 -9.78 31.62
N GLU A 398 33.01 -8.74 31.07
CA GLU A 398 33.55 -7.60 31.81
C GLU A 398 32.58 -6.41 31.84
N ILE A 399 31.54 -6.43 31.02
CA ILE A 399 30.41 -5.48 31.06
C ILE A 399 29.21 -6.20 31.68
N ILE A 400 28.68 -5.68 32.78
CA ILE A 400 27.49 -6.21 33.46
C ILE A 400 26.47 -5.10 33.72
N LEU A 401 25.20 -5.49 33.85
CA LEU A 401 24.11 -4.58 34.21
C LEU A 401 23.59 -4.95 35.60
N LEU A 402 23.47 -3.96 36.48
CA LEU A 402 22.97 -4.12 37.85
C LEU A 402 21.57 -3.51 37.96
N LYS A 403 20.62 -4.29 38.48
CA LYS A 403 19.28 -3.84 38.85
C LYS A 403 19.26 -3.18 40.24
N PRO A 404 18.16 -2.47 40.59
CA PRO A 404 17.87 -2.06 41.96
C PRO A 404 17.99 -3.26 42.92
N GLY A 405 18.75 -3.11 44.00
CA GLY A 405 19.10 -4.23 44.90
C GLY A 405 20.36 -5.02 44.53
N LYS A 406 21.15 -4.56 43.53
CA LYS A 406 22.43 -5.13 43.09
C LYS A 406 22.35 -6.53 42.46
N THR A 407 21.18 -6.93 41.93
CA THR A 407 21.06 -8.15 41.14
C THR A 407 21.82 -8.00 39.82
N ARG A 408 22.73 -8.94 39.53
CA ARG A 408 23.57 -8.92 38.32
C ARG A 408 22.85 -9.55 37.13
N ILE A 409 22.86 -8.86 36.01
CA ILE A 409 22.42 -9.35 34.71
C ILE A 409 23.63 -9.46 33.80
N TYR A 410 23.79 -10.63 33.17
CA TYR A 410 24.85 -10.89 32.21
C TYR A 410 24.39 -10.58 30.78
N ALA A 411 25.32 -10.13 29.95
CA ALA A 411 25.04 -9.83 28.56
C ALA A 411 24.72 -11.14 27.81
N PHE A 412 23.74 -11.11 26.91
CA PHE A 412 23.46 -12.25 26.03
C PHE A 412 24.13 -12.10 24.65
N ASP A 413 24.59 -10.88 24.32
CA ASP A 413 25.25 -10.54 23.07
C ASP A 413 26.29 -9.45 23.32
N THR A 414 27.43 -9.51 22.62
CA THR A 414 28.47 -8.47 22.71
C THR A 414 29.17 -8.29 21.37
N ASP A 415 29.08 -7.06 20.88
CA ASP A 415 29.71 -6.62 19.65
C ASP A 415 30.94 -5.75 19.97
N MET A 416 32.00 -5.90 19.19
CA MET A 416 33.22 -5.10 19.35
C MET A 416 33.55 -4.45 18.01
N VAL A 417 33.55 -3.12 17.98
CA VAL A 417 33.78 -2.30 16.77
C VAL A 417 34.72 -1.16 17.15
N ASN A 418 35.85 -1.03 16.45
CA ASN A 418 36.82 0.06 16.66
C ASN A 418 37.20 0.28 18.14
N ASP A 419 37.59 -0.78 18.86
CA ASP A 419 37.94 -0.76 20.30
C ASP A 419 36.82 -0.33 21.27
N GLN A 420 35.58 -0.25 20.79
CA GLN A 420 34.38 -0.12 21.61
C GLN A 420 33.68 -1.47 21.71
N THR A 421 33.44 -1.92 22.93
CA THR A 421 32.67 -3.13 23.23
C THR A 421 31.26 -2.74 23.67
N THR A 422 30.25 -3.21 22.95
CA THR A 422 28.83 -3.02 23.25
C THR A 422 28.20 -4.34 23.66
N SER A 423 27.83 -4.46 24.94
CA SER A 423 27.11 -5.60 25.49
C SER A 423 25.61 -5.33 25.58
N LYS A 424 24.79 -6.27 25.10
CA LYS A 424 23.33 -6.21 25.15
C LYS A 424 22.81 -7.09 26.28
N PHE A 425 21.92 -6.54 27.09
CA PHE A 425 21.29 -7.19 28.23
C PHE A 425 19.80 -7.33 27.97
N ARG A 426 19.20 -8.43 28.41
CA ARG A 426 17.77 -8.70 28.24
C ARG A 426 17.13 -9.00 29.58
N VAL A 427 15.99 -8.37 29.84
CA VAL A 427 15.12 -8.66 30.98
C VAL A 427 13.75 -9.00 30.43
N ASP A 428 13.36 -10.27 30.55
CA ASP A 428 12.17 -10.80 29.85
C ASP A 428 10.83 -10.28 30.39
N LYS A 429 10.77 -9.96 31.68
CA LYS A 429 9.57 -9.42 32.31
C LYS A 429 9.92 -8.36 33.35
N ILE A 430 9.68 -7.10 33.01
CA ILE A 430 9.83 -5.97 33.92
C ILE A 430 8.63 -5.93 34.89
N THR A 431 8.91 -5.69 36.17
CA THR A 431 7.91 -5.60 37.25
C THR A 431 8.04 -4.27 37.99
N GLU A 432 7.04 -3.87 38.76
CA GLU A 432 7.09 -2.64 39.56
C GLU A 432 8.29 -2.59 40.53
N ARG A 433 8.78 -3.75 40.98
CA ARG A 433 9.96 -3.88 41.86
C ARG A 433 11.28 -3.51 41.18
N ASP A 434 11.30 -3.47 39.85
CA ASP A 434 12.47 -3.11 39.05
C ASP A 434 12.62 -1.59 38.89
N THR A 435 11.69 -0.79 39.44
CA THR A 435 11.78 0.67 39.50
C THR A 435 12.95 1.10 40.38
N GLY A 436 13.83 1.96 39.87
CA GLY A 436 14.96 2.51 40.62
C GLY A 436 16.19 2.82 39.75
N CYS A 437 17.33 3.00 40.40
CA CYS A 437 18.61 3.25 39.74
C CYS A 437 19.21 1.93 39.22
N TRP A 438 19.49 1.90 37.91
CA TRP A 438 20.20 0.82 37.23
C TRP A 438 21.62 1.27 36.89
N ILE A 439 22.57 0.35 36.96
CA ILE A 439 23.99 0.66 36.77
C ILE A 439 24.56 -0.24 35.69
N CYS A 440 25.09 0.35 34.62
CA CYS A 440 26.03 -0.37 33.78
C CYS A 440 27.42 -0.28 34.40
N GLN A 441 28.00 -1.44 34.72
CA GLN A 441 29.33 -1.55 35.31
C GLN A 441 30.27 -2.27 34.35
N VAL A 442 31.45 -1.70 34.16
CA VAL A 442 32.51 -2.26 33.32
C VAL A 442 33.76 -2.44 34.15
N LYS A 443 34.29 -3.66 34.17
CA LYS A 443 35.47 -4.01 34.97
C LYS A 443 36.47 -4.77 34.11
N THR A 444 37.58 -4.11 33.84
CA THR A 444 38.72 -4.67 33.08
C THR A 444 39.94 -4.82 33.99
N THR A 445 41.03 -5.38 33.46
CA THR A 445 42.34 -5.39 34.14
C THR A 445 42.89 -3.98 34.38
N ALA A 446 42.51 -3.01 33.56
CA ALA A 446 42.97 -1.62 33.62
C ALA A 446 42.19 -0.74 34.62
N GLY A 447 41.06 -1.24 35.15
CA GLY A 447 40.22 -0.48 36.07
C GLY A 447 38.72 -0.74 35.89
N GLN A 448 37.91 0.04 36.60
CA GLN A 448 36.45 -0.07 36.63
C GLN A 448 35.79 1.27 36.31
N ALA A 449 34.67 1.23 35.60
CA ALA A 449 33.82 2.39 35.31
C ALA A 449 32.34 2.03 35.42
N GLU A 450 31.53 3.00 35.84
CA GLU A 450 30.10 2.83 36.05
C GLU A 450 29.33 3.99 35.42
N ARG A 451 28.11 3.71 34.95
CA ARG A 451 27.14 4.71 34.52
C ARG A 451 25.75 4.33 35.01
N GLU A 452 25.14 5.25 35.74
CA GLU A 452 23.82 5.11 36.34
C GLU A 452 22.72 5.71 35.45
N PHE A 453 21.52 5.13 35.48
CA PHE A 453 20.31 5.68 34.86
C PHE A 453 19.06 5.20 35.59
N MET A 454 18.00 6.01 35.58
CA MET A 454 16.75 5.68 36.28
C MET A 454 15.79 4.90 35.37
N VAL A 455 15.19 3.85 35.90
CA VAL A 455 14.08 3.13 35.26
C VAL A 455 12.83 3.30 36.12
N ASN A 456 11.76 3.82 35.51
CA ASN A 456 10.46 3.99 36.15
C ASN A 456 9.44 3.03 35.54
N VAL A 457 8.89 2.11 36.33
CA VAL A 457 7.94 1.11 35.83
C VAL A 457 6.51 1.53 36.16
N LYS A 458 5.63 1.50 35.15
CA LYS A 458 4.21 1.88 35.24
C LYS A 458 3.28 0.70 34.98
N VAL A 459 2.11 0.71 35.61
CA VAL A 459 1.11 -0.35 35.49
C VAL A 459 0.10 -0.04 34.39
N PRO A 460 -0.10 -0.92 33.39
CA PRO A 460 -1.12 -0.74 32.35
C PRO A 460 -2.56 -0.67 32.89
N PRO A 461 -3.44 0.17 32.30
CA PRO A 461 -4.78 0.42 32.83
C PRO A 461 -5.81 -0.67 32.49
N MET A 462 -6.64 -1.10 33.44
CA MET A 462 -7.69 -2.12 33.24
C MET A 462 -9.09 -1.61 33.66
N PRO A 463 -10.09 -1.57 32.76
CA PRO A 463 -11.44 -1.09 33.08
C PRO A 463 -12.20 -2.04 34.00
N GLN A 464 -12.98 -1.47 34.95
CA GLN A 464 -13.69 -2.26 35.97
C GLN A 464 -15.10 -2.70 35.55
N TYR A 465 -15.75 -2.00 34.61
CA TYR A 465 -17.14 -2.27 34.20
C TYR A 465 -17.26 -2.67 32.73
N PRO A 466 -18.27 -3.50 32.37
CA PRO A 466 -18.47 -3.92 30.98
C PRO A 466 -19.09 -2.78 30.14
N PRO A 467 -18.93 -2.82 28.80
CA PRO A 467 -19.61 -1.89 27.90
C PRO A 467 -21.13 -2.03 27.96
N MET A 468 -21.88 -0.99 27.58
CA MET A 468 -23.35 -0.98 27.59
C MET A 468 -23.94 -0.75 26.19
N LEU A 469 -25.15 -1.26 25.92
CA LEU A 469 -25.84 -1.01 24.66
C LEU A 469 -26.58 0.33 24.70
N ASN A 470 -26.30 1.19 23.73
CA ASN A 470 -26.97 2.48 23.55
C ASN A 470 -28.02 2.45 22.41
N GLY A 471 -27.84 1.57 21.42
CA GLY A 471 -28.76 1.39 20.29
C GLY A 471 -28.36 0.22 19.39
N SER A 472 -29.26 -0.28 18.55
CA SER A 472 -28.96 -1.35 17.59
C SER A 472 -29.66 -1.11 16.25
N GLY A 473 -29.15 -1.73 15.20
CA GLY A 473 -29.74 -1.75 13.87
C GLY A 473 -29.42 -3.06 13.14
N PRO A 474 -29.86 -3.24 11.90
CA PRO A 474 -29.78 -4.54 11.22
C PRO A 474 -28.34 -4.97 10.95
N TYR A 475 -27.47 -3.99 10.67
CA TYR A 475 -26.06 -4.22 10.39
C TYR A 475 -25.13 -3.49 11.36
N HIS A 476 -25.66 -3.01 12.49
CA HIS A 476 -24.84 -2.26 13.43
C HIS A 476 -25.30 -2.33 14.90
N LEU A 477 -24.36 -2.06 15.81
CA LEU A 477 -24.59 -1.88 17.25
C LEU A 477 -23.98 -0.55 17.69
N VAL A 478 -24.65 0.19 18.57
CA VAL A 478 -24.13 1.41 19.19
C VAL A 478 -23.82 1.10 20.65
N VAL A 479 -22.55 1.10 21.02
CA VAL A 479 -22.03 0.66 22.32
C VAL A 479 -21.45 1.85 23.08
N LEU A 480 -21.87 2.01 24.33
CA LEU A 480 -21.30 2.96 25.29
C LEU A 480 -20.05 2.35 25.95
N VAL A 481 -18.94 3.07 25.84
CA VAL A 481 -17.60 2.67 26.27
C VAL A 481 -17.36 3.19 27.69
N ASN A 482 -17.69 2.36 28.68
CA ASN A 482 -17.50 2.63 30.10
C ASN A 482 -15.99 2.60 30.48
N LYS A 483 -15.25 3.65 30.10
CA LYS A 483 -13.80 3.73 30.28
C LYS A 483 -13.33 4.01 31.72
N GLU A 484 -14.22 4.49 32.58
CA GLU A 484 -13.92 4.86 33.98
C GLU A 484 -14.98 4.27 34.93
N PRO A 485 -14.58 3.83 36.14
CA PRO A 485 -13.22 3.74 36.69
C PRO A 485 -12.38 2.56 36.14
N TYR A 486 -11.05 2.72 36.18
CA TYR A 486 -10.05 1.70 35.82
C TYR A 486 -8.99 1.54 36.90
N THR A 487 -8.33 0.37 36.98
CA THR A 487 -7.15 0.13 37.84
C THR A 487 -5.85 0.36 37.05
N GLY A 488 -4.72 0.61 37.73
CA GLY A 488 -3.41 0.87 37.09
C GLY A 488 -3.06 2.37 37.05
N ASP A 489 -1.92 2.69 36.44
CA ASP A 489 -1.40 4.06 36.37
C ASP A 489 -1.87 4.78 35.10
N GLY A 490 -2.37 6.01 35.24
CA GLY A 490 -2.75 6.88 34.10
C GLY A 490 -1.55 7.57 33.43
N PRO A 491 -1.75 8.31 32.30
CA PRO A 491 -3.03 8.53 31.59
C PRO A 491 -3.33 7.47 30.50
N VAL A 492 -4.61 7.22 30.25
CA VAL A 492 -5.10 6.38 29.15
C VAL A 492 -4.98 7.15 27.82
N THR A 493 -4.45 6.47 26.81
CA THR A 493 -4.08 7.05 25.51
C THR A 493 -4.91 6.51 24.36
N SER A 494 -5.30 5.23 24.43
CA SER A 494 -6.20 4.62 23.47
C SER A 494 -7.21 3.74 24.19
N VAL A 495 -8.43 3.72 23.68
CA VAL A 495 -9.50 2.84 24.14
C VAL A 495 -9.91 1.96 22.97
N LYS A 496 -9.88 0.64 23.15
CA LYS A 496 -10.26 -0.34 22.14
C LYS A 496 -11.52 -1.06 22.56
N VAL A 497 -12.47 -1.18 21.65
CA VAL A 497 -13.62 -2.08 21.80
C VAL A 497 -13.35 -3.31 20.95
N ILE A 498 -13.38 -4.47 21.59
CA ILE A 498 -13.11 -5.75 20.96
C ILE A 498 -14.42 -6.53 20.98
N TYR A 499 -14.81 -7.10 19.84
CA TYR A 499 -16.10 -7.77 19.68
C TYR A 499 -16.03 -8.96 18.71
N LYS A 500 -16.85 -9.97 18.93
CA LYS A 500 -16.98 -11.14 18.05
C LYS A 500 -18.43 -11.59 17.95
N GLN A 501 -18.78 -12.31 16.89
CA GLN A 501 -20.04 -13.03 16.84
C GLN A 501 -19.96 -14.27 17.74
N VAL A 502 -21.01 -14.57 18.51
CA VAL A 502 -21.00 -15.67 19.51
C VAL A 502 -20.60 -17.02 18.90
N ASN A 503 -20.97 -17.27 17.65
CA ASN A 503 -20.66 -18.52 16.92
C ASN A 503 -19.29 -18.53 16.23
N THR A 504 -18.46 -17.50 16.43
CA THR A 504 -17.16 -17.34 15.78
C THR A 504 -16.03 -17.25 16.81
N SER A 505 -14.85 -17.76 16.46
CA SER A 505 -13.65 -17.63 17.29
C SER A 505 -12.83 -16.36 17.02
N VAL A 506 -13.21 -15.59 15.99
CA VAL A 506 -12.44 -14.43 15.51
C VAL A 506 -12.94 -13.14 16.15
N TRP A 507 -12.06 -12.47 16.88
CA TRP A 507 -12.31 -11.15 17.45
C TRP A 507 -11.99 -10.03 16.45
N LYS A 508 -12.85 -9.02 16.39
CA LYS A 508 -12.67 -7.76 15.68
C LYS A 508 -12.35 -6.65 16.70
N THR A 509 -11.59 -5.65 16.29
CA THR A 509 -11.14 -4.56 17.18
C THR A 509 -11.39 -3.21 16.52
N ILE A 510 -11.88 -2.24 17.29
CA ILE A 510 -12.06 -0.85 16.88
C ILE A 510 -11.48 0.09 17.94
N GLU A 511 -10.73 1.10 17.52
CA GLU A 511 -10.25 2.17 18.41
C GLU A 511 -11.32 3.25 18.56
N VAL A 512 -11.53 3.72 19.79
CA VAL A 512 -12.62 4.64 20.16
C VAL A 512 -12.04 5.92 20.76
N VAL A 513 -12.49 7.05 20.22
CA VAL A 513 -12.08 8.39 20.67
C VAL A 513 -13.12 9.02 21.61
N GLY A 514 -14.40 8.63 21.49
CA GLY A 514 -15.52 9.16 22.28
C GLY A 514 -16.08 8.18 23.33
N PRO A 515 -17.14 8.58 24.06
CA PRO A 515 -17.82 7.70 25.01
C PRO A 515 -18.70 6.64 24.33
N VAL A 516 -19.00 6.81 23.04
CA VAL A 516 -19.88 5.91 22.27
C VAL A 516 -19.17 5.47 21.00
N VAL A 517 -19.32 4.20 20.62
CA VAL A 517 -18.83 3.63 19.37
C VAL A 517 -19.96 2.96 18.60
N LYS A 518 -19.97 3.10 17.28
CA LYS A 518 -20.89 2.38 16.39
C LYS A 518 -20.13 1.26 15.67
N LEU A 519 -20.50 0.02 15.95
CA LEU A 519 -19.98 -1.19 15.31
C LEU A 519 -20.83 -1.46 14.06
N GLU A 520 -20.26 -1.33 12.86
CA GLU A 520 -20.98 -1.50 11.59
C GLU A 520 -20.56 -2.79 10.85
N ASN A 521 -21.21 -3.09 9.71
CA ASN A 521 -21.01 -4.32 8.91
C ASN A 521 -21.19 -5.62 9.72
N LEU A 522 -22.13 -5.60 10.65
CA LEU A 522 -22.54 -6.78 11.41
C LEU A 522 -23.61 -7.55 10.65
N SER A 523 -23.74 -8.84 10.92
CA SER A 523 -24.82 -9.64 10.38
C SER A 523 -26.13 -9.30 11.10
N PRO A 524 -27.28 -9.27 10.40
CA PRO A 524 -28.60 -9.07 10.99
C PRO A 524 -29.01 -10.26 11.86
N MET A 525 -29.90 -10.01 12.83
CA MET A 525 -30.35 -11.01 13.80
C MET A 525 -29.22 -11.84 14.45
N THR A 526 -28.10 -11.22 14.75
CA THR A 526 -26.88 -11.93 15.18
C THR A 526 -26.41 -11.43 16.55
N HIS A 527 -26.04 -12.37 17.42
CA HIS A 527 -25.48 -12.09 18.75
C HIS A 527 -23.98 -11.83 18.68
N TYR A 528 -23.54 -10.77 19.35
CA TYR A 528 -22.15 -10.35 19.47
C TYR A 528 -21.74 -10.22 20.93
N THR A 529 -20.55 -10.71 21.27
CA THR A 529 -19.89 -10.52 22.58
C THR A 529 -18.83 -9.45 22.43
N THR A 530 -18.69 -8.54 23.40
CA THR A 530 -17.75 -7.41 23.36
C THR A 530 -17.19 -7.03 24.73
N PHE A 531 -15.94 -6.57 24.77
CA PHE A 531 -15.28 -5.98 25.95
C PHE A 531 -14.40 -4.78 25.57
N ILE A 532 -13.94 -4.04 26.58
CA ILE A 532 -13.09 -2.84 26.43
C ILE A 532 -11.66 -3.16 26.86
N GLN A 533 -10.68 -2.65 26.12
CA GLN A 533 -9.27 -2.68 26.48
C GLN A 533 -8.70 -1.25 26.47
N LEU A 534 -8.10 -0.82 27.57
CA LEU A 534 -7.45 0.49 27.68
C LEU A 534 -5.96 0.35 27.40
N SER A 535 -5.30 1.40 26.93
CA SER A 535 -3.84 1.40 26.78
C SER A 535 -3.21 2.74 27.15
N ARG A 536 -2.03 2.69 27.75
CA ARG A 536 -1.16 3.86 28.01
C ARG A 536 0.00 3.90 27.00
N HIS A 537 0.74 5.03 26.98
CA HIS A 537 1.90 5.20 26.10
C HIS A 537 2.99 4.15 26.38
N GLY A 538 3.75 3.80 25.35
CA GLY A 538 4.90 2.89 25.43
C GLY A 538 4.56 1.42 25.09
N ALA A 539 5.60 0.65 24.76
CA ALA A 539 5.47 -0.79 24.51
C ALA A 539 4.86 -1.49 25.74
N GLY A 540 4.02 -2.52 25.52
CA GLY A 540 3.27 -3.21 26.59
C GLY A 540 2.33 -2.34 27.42
N GLY A 541 2.01 -1.13 26.96
CA GLY A 541 1.04 -0.24 27.61
C GLY A 541 -0.41 -0.69 27.45
N ALA A 542 -0.69 -1.74 26.65
CA ALA A 542 -2.02 -2.32 26.52
C ALA A 542 -2.40 -3.08 27.80
N GLY A 543 -3.41 -2.58 28.50
CA GLY A 543 -3.90 -3.20 29.71
C GLY A 543 -4.69 -4.46 29.47
N PHE A 544 -5.04 -5.15 30.56
CA PHE A 544 -5.84 -6.36 30.48
C PHE A 544 -7.26 -6.05 29.97
N PRO A 545 -7.88 -7.00 29.25
CA PRO A 545 -9.25 -6.84 28.78
C PRO A 545 -10.21 -6.73 29.97
N GLY A 546 -11.14 -5.78 29.90
CA GLY A 546 -12.21 -5.63 30.87
C GLY A 546 -13.27 -6.74 30.76
N PRO A 547 -14.30 -6.71 31.62
CA PRO A 547 -15.39 -7.68 31.60
C PRO A 547 -16.20 -7.64 30.29
N GLU A 548 -16.70 -8.81 29.86
CA GLU A 548 -17.46 -8.99 28.61
C GLU A 548 -18.96 -8.64 28.75
N ALA A 549 -19.56 -8.14 27.68
CA ALA A 549 -21.00 -7.92 27.49
C ALA A 549 -21.48 -8.57 26.19
N SER A 550 -22.78 -8.86 26.05
CA SER A 550 -23.36 -9.44 24.82
C SER A 550 -24.58 -8.66 24.34
N PHE A 551 -24.65 -8.43 23.02
CA PHE A 551 -25.65 -7.59 22.33
C PHE A 551 -26.14 -8.25 21.02
N SER A 552 -27.27 -7.79 20.48
CA SER A 552 -27.89 -8.38 19.26
C SER A 552 -28.28 -7.32 18.22
N THR A 553 -28.03 -7.61 16.94
CA THR A 553 -28.45 -6.76 15.81
C THR A 553 -29.92 -6.98 15.43
N GLN A 554 -30.52 -5.99 14.75
CA GLN A 554 -31.95 -5.97 14.36
C GLN A 554 -32.20 -6.68 13.00
N MET A 555 -33.44 -6.68 12.50
CA MET A 555 -33.87 -7.35 11.25
C MET A 555 -33.67 -6.46 10.00
N LEU A 556 -33.43 -7.03 8.80
CA LEU A 556 -33.45 -6.26 7.53
C LEU A 556 -34.83 -5.61 7.31
N ASP A 557 -34.84 -4.31 7.00
CA ASP A 557 -36.00 -3.67 6.38
C ASP A 557 -36.18 -4.23 4.97
N LEU A 558 -37.11 -5.18 4.80
CA LEU A 558 -37.55 -5.62 3.47
C LEU A 558 -38.27 -4.45 2.77
N PRO A 559 -37.98 -4.16 1.49
CA PRO A 559 -38.64 -3.07 0.77
C PRO A 559 -40.15 -3.36 0.65
N LEU A 560 -40.97 -2.33 0.93
CA LEU A 560 -42.42 -2.40 0.77
C LEU A 560 -42.81 -2.77 -0.68
N PRO A 561 -43.93 -3.49 -0.90
CA PRO A 561 -44.43 -3.77 -2.24
C PRO A 561 -44.65 -2.48 -3.02
N SER A 562 -43.98 -2.34 -4.17
CA SER A 562 -44.13 -1.20 -5.09
C SER A 562 -45.10 -1.53 -6.22
N GLY A 563 -45.61 -0.51 -6.91
CA GLY A 563 -46.52 -0.70 -8.04
C GLY A 563 -47.92 -1.23 -7.67
N VAL A 564 -48.36 -1.05 -6.42
CA VAL A 564 -49.70 -1.49 -5.99
C VAL A 564 -50.77 -0.75 -6.80
N ARG A 565 -51.66 -1.50 -7.46
CA ARG A 565 -52.76 -0.97 -8.30
C ARG A 565 -54.05 -1.73 -8.07
N LEU A 566 -55.15 -1.00 -7.93
CA LEU A 566 -56.50 -1.54 -7.78
C LEU A 566 -57.37 -1.07 -8.96
N VAL A 567 -57.94 -2.01 -9.71
CA VAL A 567 -58.68 -1.73 -10.95
C VAL A 567 -60.04 -2.44 -10.93
N PRO A 568 -61.14 -1.80 -11.37
CA PRO A 568 -62.43 -2.47 -11.48
C PRO A 568 -62.47 -3.46 -12.63
N GLU A 569 -62.95 -4.68 -12.34
CA GLU A 569 -63.08 -5.76 -13.31
C GLU A 569 -64.56 -6.02 -13.65
N SER A 570 -65.46 -5.90 -12.67
CA SER A 570 -66.90 -6.04 -12.87
C SER A 570 -67.70 -5.15 -11.90
N GLN A 571 -69.03 -5.27 -11.93
CA GLN A 571 -69.91 -4.60 -10.97
C GLN A 571 -69.74 -5.12 -9.54
N THR A 572 -69.17 -6.31 -9.37
CA THR A 572 -69.03 -6.99 -8.06
C THR A 572 -67.60 -7.46 -7.78
N SER A 573 -66.62 -7.06 -8.61
CA SER A 573 -65.22 -7.46 -8.41
C SER A 573 -64.19 -6.39 -8.76
N LEU A 574 -63.10 -6.37 -7.99
CA LEU A 574 -61.91 -5.54 -8.24
C LEU A 574 -60.67 -6.45 -8.36
N SER A 575 -59.68 -6.01 -9.13
CA SER A 575 -58.39 -6.68 -9.27
C SER A 575 -57.29 -5.84 -8.64
N LEU A 576 -56.58 -6.40 -7.66
CA LEU A 576 -55.42 -5.82 -7.00
C LEU A 576 -54.14 -6.46 -7.54
N SER A 577 -53.11 -5.66 -7.85
CA SER A 577 -51.82 -6.14 -8.38
C SER A 577 -50.66 -5.34 -7.80
N TRP A 578 -49.46 -5.92 -7.75
CA TRP A 578 -48.23 -5.27 -7.28
C TRP A 578 -46.98 -5.87 -7.94
N ASP A 579 -45.87 -5.15 -7.90
CA ASP A 579 -44.59 -5.59 -8.46
C ASP A 579 -43.94 -6.68 -7.61
N ARG A 580 -43.27 -7.63 -8.25
CA ARG A 580 -42.60 -8.74 -7.56
C ARG A 580 -41.36 -8.24 -6.81
N VAL A 581 -41.28 -8.53 -5.52
CA VAL A 581 -40.11 -8.21 -4.69
C VAL A 581 -39.01 -9.24 -4.96
N MET A 582 -37.90 -8.82 -5.57
CA MET A 582 -36.73 -9.68 -5.80
C MET A 582 -35.81 -9.68 -4.57
N GLY A 583 -35.77 -10.79 -3.83
CA GLY A 583 -34.82 -11.00 -2.74
C GLY A 583 -33.43 -11.45 -3.22
N PRO A 584 -32.36 -11.20 -2.46
CA PRO A 584 -31.03 -11.74 -2.74
C PRO A 584 -31.06 -13.27 -2.63
N GLY A 585 -30.50 -13.95 -3.64
CA GLY A 585 -30.57 -15.39 -3.77
C GLY A 585 -30.09 -16.16 -2.54
N SER A 586 -30.81 -17.24 -2.23
CA SER A 586 -30.51 -18.33 -1.27
C SER A 586 -31.16 -18.35 0.12
N ALA A 587 -32.15 -17.51 0.43
CA ALA A 587 -32.98 -17.71 1.62
C ALA A 587 -34.36 -18.30 1.24
N THR A 588 -34.61 -19.51 1.71
CA THR A 588 -35.88 -20.23 1.59
C THR A 588 -37.02 -19.51 2.33
N GLU A 589 -38.06 -19.15 1.59
CA GLU A 589 -39.51 -19.24 1.91
C GLU A 589 -40.10 -18.92 3.32
N ASP A 590 -39.57 -17.97 4.10
CA ASP A 590 -40.19 -17.60 5.41
C ASP A 590 -40.91 -16.23 5.46
N TRP A 591 -41.64 -15.85 4.39
CA TRP A 591 -42.48 -14.64 4.41
C TRP A 591 -43.72 -14.73 3.51
N THR A 592 -44.80 -14.04 3.88
CA THR A 592 -46.08 -14.00 3.13
C THR A 592 -46.55 -12.56 2.85
N TYR A 593 -47.43 -12.36 1.88
CA TYR A 593 -48.15 -11.10 1.69
C TYR A 593 -49.47 -11.12 2.46
N GLN A 594 -49.81 -10.02 3.12
CA GLN A 594 -51.13 -9.80 3.69
C GLN A 594 -51.77 -8.57 3.05
N VAL A 595 -52.96 -8.76 2.50
CA VAL A 595 -53.80 -7.71 1.92
C VAL A 595 -54.95 -7.42 2.86
N GLU A 596 -55.20 -6.15 3.15
CA GLU A 596 -56.37 -5.69 3.88
C GLU A 596 -57.16 -4.74 2.99
N CYS A 597 -58.45 -5.00 2.82
CA CYS A 597 -59.37 -4.18 2.04
C CYS A 597 -60.57 -3.76 2.88
N VAL A 598 -60.91 -2.48 2.83
CA VAL A 598 -62.00 -1.86 3.59
C VAL A 598 -62.94 -1.13 2.63
N GLN A 599 -64.24 -1.16 2.93
CA GLN A 599 -65.23 -0.37 2.21
C GLN A 599 -65.26 1.05 2.80
N SER A 600 -65.06 2.08 1.97
CA SER A 600 -64.89 3.46 2.45
C SER A 600 -66.11 4.03 3.20
N SER A 601 -67.30 3.44 3.03
CA SER A 601 -68.55 3.85 3.69
C SER A 601 -68.86 3.09 4.99
N ASP A 602 -68.14 2.00 5.28
CA ASP A 602 -68.32 1.18 6.48
C ASP A 602 -66.96 0.65 6.96
N PRO A 603 -66.21 1.44 7.76
CA PRO A 603 -64.87 1.08 8.21
C PRO A 603 -64.82 -0.13 9.17
N GLY A 604 -65.97 -0.67 9.60
CA GLY A 604 -66.04 -1.80 10.53
C GLY A 604 -65.76 -3.18 9.90
N THR A 605 -65.86 -3.31 8.57
CA THR A 605 -65.78 -4.60 7.88
C THR A 605 -64.47 -4.72 7.07
N ILE A 606 -63.39 -5.12 7.73
CA ILE A 606 -62.07 -5.34 7.10
C ILE A 606 -61.99 -6.76 6.53
N LYS A 607 -61.80 -6.90 5.21
CA LYS A 607 -61.51 -8.19 4.58
C LYS A 607 -59.98 -8.38 4.46
N THR A 608 -59.47 -9.48 5.00
CA THR A 608 -58.03 -9.77 5.07
C THR A 608 -57.69 -11.03 4.30
N TYR A 609 -56.66 -10.98 3.46
CA TYR A 609 -56.21 -12.09 2.61
C TYR A 609 -54.72 -12.35 2.82
N GLN A 610 -54.35 -13.62 2.99
CA GLN A 610 -52.95 -14.07 3.13
C GLN A 610 -52.52 -14.78 1.85
N LEU A 611 -51.36 -14.41 1.32
CA LEU A 611 -50.86 -14.86 0.02
C LEU A 611 -49.38 -15.28 0.12
N PRO A 612 -48.96 -16.31 -0.62
CA PRO A 612 -47.56 -16.74 -0.67
C PRO A 612 -46.66 -15.69 -1.33
N SER A 613 -45.36 -15.73 -1.01
CA SER A 613 -44.31 -14.79 -1.46
C SER A 613 -44.14 -14.68 -2.98
N ASN A 614 -44.69 -15.62 -3.76
CA ASN A 614 -44.67 -15.61 -5.23
C ASN A 614 -45.87 -14.87 -5.86
N SER A 615 -46.82 -14.39 -5.06
CA SER A 615 -48.05 -13.74 -5.56
C SER A 615 -47.77 -12.31 -6.05
N THR A 616 -48.35 -11.95 -7.20
CA THR A 616 -48.27 -10.59 -7.79
C THR A 616 -49.63 -9.89 -7.89
N GLY A 617 -50.68 -10.49 -7.33
CA GLY A 617 -52.03 -9.91 -7.33
C GLY A 617 -53.08 -10.79 -6.68
N LEU A 618 -54.28 -10.20 -6.49
CA LEU A 618 -55.45 -10.80 -5.87
C LEU A 618 -56.73 -10.26 -6.54
N LYS A 619 -57.65 -11.16 -6.87
CA LYS A 619 -59.02 -10.79 -7.30
C LYS A 619 -59.93 -10.74 -6.07
N LEU A 620 -60.67 -9.65 -5.92
CA LEU A 620 -61.61 -9.41 -4.83
C LEU A 620 -63.04 -9.64 -5.34
N PRO A 621 -63.66 -10.81 -5.09
CA PRO A 621 -65.04 -11.09 -5.47
C PRO A 621 -66.06 -10.58 -4.42
N ASP A 622 -67.34 -10.70 -4.76
CA ASP A 622 -68.49 -10.46 -3.87
C ASP A 622 -68.55 -9.04 -3.26
N LEU A 623 -68.27 -8.04 -4.10
CA LEU A 623 -68.35 -6.63 -3.75
C LEU A 623 -69.71 -6.03 -4.18
N LYS A 624 -70.10 -4.93 -3.54
CA LYS A 624 -71.32 -4.20 -3.91
C LYS A 624 -71.05 -3.27 -5.11
N PRO A 625 -71.94 -3.20 -6.11
CA PRO A 625 -71.84 -2.20 -7.18
C PRO A 625 -71.87 -0.78 -6.63
N ARG A 626 -71.22 0.18 -7.30
CA ARG A 626 -71.20 1.62 -6.93
C ARG A 626 -70.58 1.95 -5.56
N HIS A 627 -69.63 1.16 -5.08
CA HIS A 627 -68.96 1.39 -3.79
C HIS A 627 -67.44 1.54 -3.95
N LYS A 628 -66.84 2.43 -3.15
CA LYS A 628 -65.38 2.65 -3.09
C LYS A 628 -64.75 1.68 -2.08
N TYR A 629 -63.74 0.95 -2.53
CA TYR A 629 -62.93 0.07 -1.69
C TYR A 629 -61.50 0.57 -1.65
N GLU A 630 -60.87 0.48 -0.48
CA GLU A 630 -59.49 0.88 -0.21
C GLU A 630 -58.70 -0.34 0.26
N CYS A 631 -57.58 -0.63 -0.39
CA CYS A 631 -56.76 -1.81 -0.12
C CYS A 631 -55.31 -1.42 0.17
N ARG A 632 -54.68 -2.14 1.10
CA ARG A 632 -53.27 -2.03 1.45
C ARG A 632 -52.60 -3.39 1.51
N VAL A 633 -51.33 -3.47 1.13
CA VAL A 633 -50.54 -4.72 1.11
C VAL A 633 -49.38 -4.58 2.07
N ARG A 634 -49.11 -5.60 2.89
CA ARG A 634 -47.92 -5.68 3.74
C ARG A 634 -47.22 -7.02 3.59
N ILE A 635 -45.94 -7.06 3.94
CA ILE A 635 -45.16 -8.30 4.01
C ILE A 635 -45.18 -8.79 5.47
N MET A 636 -45.50 -10.06 5.68
CA MET A 636 -45.54 -10.71 6.98
C MET A 636 -44.33 -11.63 7.17
N THR A 637 -43.65 -11.49 8.31
CA THR A 637 -42.55 -12.34 8.80
C THR A 637 -42.77 -12.63 10.29
N VAL A 638 -41.76 -13.18 11.00
CA VAL A 638 -41.76 -13.43 12.46
C VAL A 638 -41.94 -12.14 13.29
N SER A 639 -41.77 -10.95 12.68
CA SER A 639 -42.15 -9.66 13.27
C SER A 639 -43.11 -8.89 12.36
N MET A 640 -44.04 -8.12 12.95
CA MET A 640 -45.11 -7.40 12.26
C MET A 640 -44.54 -6.37 11.27
N GLY A 641 -44.81 -6.55 9.97
CA GLY A 641 -44.37 -5.64 8.91
C GLY A 641 -45.27 -4.41 8.69
N GLN A 642 -44.72 -3.39 8.03
CA GLN A 642 -45.37 -2.12 7.71
C GLN A 642 -46.27 -2.22 6.45
N HIS A 643 -47.37 -1.45 6.39
CA HIS A 643 -48.29 -1.43 5.25
C HIS A 643 -47.81 -0.52 4.11
N SER A 644 -48.11 -0.91 2.86
CA SER A 644 -48.00 -0.04 1.69
C SER A 644 -48.94 1.17 1.80
N GLN A 645 -48.70 2.19 0.97
CA GLN A 645 -49.69 3.26 0.76
C GLN A 645 -51.03 2.63 0.31
N PRO A 646 -52.16 3.15 0.80
CA PRO A 646 -53.47 2.64 0.41
C PRO A 646 -53.80 3.02 -1.04
N VAL A 647 -54.42 2.10 -1.76
CA VAL A 647 -54.96 2.33 -3.10
C VAL A 647 -56.47 2.15 -3.09
N SER A 648 -57.20 3.00 -3.81
CA SER A 648 -58.66 2.96 -3.82
C SER A 648 -59.25 2.93 -5.23
N ALA A 649 -60.38 2.23 -5.37
CA ALA A 649 -61.12 2.13 -6.63
C ALA A 649 -62.62 1.92 -6.37
N TRP A 650 -63.45 2.38 -7.30
CA TRP A 650 -64.89 2.13 -7.31
C TRP A 650 -65.20 0.87 -8.12
N THR A 651 -66.16 0.06 -7.68
CA THR A 651 -66.75 -1.01 -8.52
C THR A 651 -67.51 -0.44 -9.71
N LEU A 652 -67.68 -1.20 -10.80
CA LEU A 652 -68.44 -0.72 -11.96
C LEU A 652 -69.91 -0.45 -11.58
N SER A 653 -70.53 0.50 -12.27
CA SER A 653 -71.91 0.87 -12.01
C SER A 653 -72.87 -0.15 -12.61
N ASN A 654 -74.00 -0.37 -11.94
CA ASN A 654 -75.13 -1.15 -12.45
C ASN A 654 -76.28 -0.26 -12.96
N GLU A 655 -76.09 1.05 -12.96
CA GLU A 655 -77.07 2.05 -13.42
C GLU A 655 -76.47 2.96 -14.48
N LEU A 656 -77.33 3.59 -15.30
CA LEU A 656 -76.90 4.66 -16.19
C LEU A 656 -76.36 5.85 -15.36
N PRO A 657 -75.37 6.60 -15.89
CA PRO A 657 -74.78 7.69 -15.13
C PRO A 657 -75.74 8.89 -15.11
N PRO A 658 -75.74 9.71 -14.04
CA PRO A 658 -76.51 10.94 -14.01
C PRO A 658 -75.88 11.99 -14.92
N ALA A 659 -76.69 12.91 -15.43
CA ALA A 659 -76.19 14.03 -16.20
C ALA A 659 -75.21 14.90 -15.37
N PRO A 660 -74.18 15.51 -15.99
CA PRO A 660 -73.31 16.45 -15.31
C PRO A 660 -74.09 17.60 -14.63
N SER A 661 -73.70 17.97 -13.43
CA SER A 661 -74.36 19.01 -12.63
C SER A 661 -73.50 20.28 -12.52
N ALA A 662 -74.06 21.36 -11.97
CA ALA A 662 -73.37 22.64 -11.82
C ALA A 662 -72.75 23.19 -13.12
N ILE A 663 -73.42 22.95 -14.26
CA ILE A 663 -72.89 23.31 -15.56
C ILE A 663 -72.95 24.84 -15.74
N ARG A 664 -71.81 25.45 -16.09
CA ARG A 664 -71.69 26.89 -16.36
C ARG A 664 -70.93 27.11 -17.65
N SER A 665 -71.33 28.12 -18.42
CA SER A 665 -70.59 28.59 -19.58
C SER A 665 -70.04 29.99 -19.32
N CYS A 666 -68.77 30.21 -19.65
CA CYS A 666 -68.16 31.54 -19.67
C CYS A 666 -67.57 31.84 -21.05
N ASN A 667 -67.88 33.03 -21.57
CA ASN A 667 -67.36 33.51 -22.84
C ASN A 667 -65.98 34.13 -22.61
N ILE A 668 -65.03 33.86 -23.50
CA ILE A 668 -63.65 34.37 -23.37
C ILE A 668 -63.30 35.30 -24.53
N THR A 669 -63.64 34.87 -25.75
CA THR A 669 -63.39 35.65 -26.97
C THR A 669 -64.61 35.59 -27.89
N ASP A 670 -64.54 36.30 -29.01
CA ASP A 670 -65.48 36.21 -30.13
C ASP A 670 -65.52 34.81 -30.79
N THR A 671 -64.52 33.96 -30.52
CA THR A 671 -64.30 32.66 -31.18
C THR A 671 -64.13 31.47 -30.22
N SER A 672 -64.26 31.67 -28.90
CA SER A 672 -64.07 30.61 -27.89
C SER A 672 -64.91 30.77 -26.63
N ALA A 673 -65.26 29.65 -26.00
CA ALA A 673 -66.01 29.59 -24.74
C ALA A 673 -65.47 28.46 -23.84
N ILE A 674 -65.55 28.62 -22.52
CA ILE A 674 -65.27 27.56 -21.55
C ILE A 674 -66.57 27.07 -20.95
N ILE A 675 -66.69 25.75 -20.80
CA ILE A 675 -67.79 25.08 -20.12
C ILE A 675 -67.21 24.34 -18.92
N THR A 676 -67.81 24.55 -17.75
CA THR A 676 -67.43 23.87 -16.51
C THR A 676 -68.60 23.06 -15.96
N TRP A 677 -68.37 21.90 -15.37
CA TRP A 677 -69.40 21.03 -14.77
C TRP A 677 -68.83 20.17 -13.64
N SER A 678 -69.70 19.50 -12.91
CA SER A 678 -69.37 18.53 -11.86
C SER A 678 -69.95 17.16 -12.19
N LEU A 679 -69.29 16.10 -11.72
CA LEU A 679 -69.72 14.71 -11.92
C LEU A 679 -70.19 14.10 -10.60
N ALA A 680 -71.19 13.22 -10.67
CA ALA A 680 -71.64 12.47 -9.51
C ALA A 680 -70.67 11.33 -9.18
N GLU A 681 -70.28 11.22 -7.91
CA GLU A 681 -69.44 10.15 -7.39
C GLU A 681 -70.19 8.80 -7.39
N GLY A 682 -69.45 7.69 -7.47
CA GLY A 682 -70.04 6.34 -7.41
C GLY A 682 -70.76 5.84 -8.66
N HIS A 683 -70.71 6.57 -9.78
CA HIS A 683 -71.32 6.15 -11.05
C HIS A 683 -70.33 5.62 -12.10
N SER A 684 -69.05 5.52 -11.76
CA SER A 684 -67.98 4.98 -12.62
C SER A 684 -67.96 5.61 -14.03
N ILE A 685 -68.15 6.93 -14.06
CA ILE A 685 -68.22 7.73 -15.28
C ILE A 685 -66.85 7.74 -15.95
N SER A 686 -66.77 7.23 -17.17
CA SER A 686 -65.52 7.11 -17.93
C SER A 686 -65.34 8.23 -18.95
N LYS A 687 -66.44 8.77 -19.47
CA LYS A 687 -66.44 9.85 -20.46
C LYS A 687 -67.53 10.89 -20.21
N VAL A 688 -67.28 12.12 -20.64
CA VAL A 688 -68.26 13.18 -20.79
C VAL A 688 -68.34 13.54 -22.27
N MET A 689 -69.55 13.63 -22.78
CA MET A 689 -69.86 13.90 -24.18
C MET A 689 -70.45 15.30 -24.27
N LEU A 690 -69.95 16.09 -25.21
CA LEU A 690 -70.39 17.47 -25.39
C LEU A 690 -70.70 17.71 -26.87
N ARG A 691 -71.95 18.03 -27.18
CA ARG A 691 -72.42 18.36 -28.53
C ARG A 691 -72.78 19.83 -28.60
N PHE A 692 -72.29 20.54 -29.61
CA PHE A 692 -72.66 21.94 -29.83
C PHE A 692 -73.12 22.17 -31.27
N GLN A 693 -74.17 22.98 -31.42
CA GLN A 693 -74.84 23.23 -32.68
C GLN A 693 -75.16 24.72 -32.84
N ASP A 694 -74.96 25.25 -34.06
CA ASP A 694 -75.36 26.60 -34.45
C ASP A 694 -76.89 26.67 -34.57
N ASN A 695 -77.54 27.57 -33.84
CA ASN A 695 -79.01 27.64 -33.79
C ASN A 695 -79.63 28.17 -35.11
N THR A 696 -78.81 28.67 -36.04
CA THR A 696 -79.26 29.21 -37.35
C THR A 696 -79.16 28.20 -38.50
N LEU A 697 -78.42 27.09 -38.32
CA LEU A 697 -78.18 26.05 -39.32
C LEU A 697 -78.39 24.68 -38.69
N ALA A 698 -79.57 24.08 -38.90
CA ALA A 698 -79.96 22.81 -38.28
C ALA A 698 -79.08 21.60 -38.69
N ASP A 699 -78.25 21.71 -39.73
CA ASP A 699 -77.49 20.59 -40.31
C ASP A 699 -76.04 20.43 -39.81
N TYR A 700 -75.51 21.32 -38.96
CA TYR A 700 -74.10 21.25 -38.51
C TYR A 700 -73.98 21.12 -36.99
N SER A 701 -73.62 19.92 -36.51
CA SER A 701 -73.34 19.63 -35.10
C SER A 701 -71.95 19.03 -34.91
N GLN A 702 -71.22 19.47 -33.88
CA GLN A 702 -69.89 18.94 -33.54
C GLN A 702 -69.93 18.25 -32.18
N LEU A 703 -69.26 17.11 -32.05
CA LEU A 703 -69.20 16.27 -30.84
C LEU A 703 -67.78 16.22 -30.29
N ALA A 704 -67.61 16.51 -29.01
CA ALA A 704 -66.37 16.35 -28.27
C ALA A 704 -66.51 15.22 -27.24
N GLU A 705 -65.57 14.27 -27.26
CA GLU A 705 -65.45 13.21 -26.26
C GLU A 705 -64.34 13.55 -25.26
N ILE A 706 -64.67 13.58 -23.97
CA ILE A 706 -63.75 13.97 -22.91
C ILE A 706 -63.57 12.79 -21.97
N ASN A 707 -62.36 12.21 -21.91
CA ASN A 707 -62.06 11.14 -20.98
C ASN A 707 -61.93 11.71 -19.55
N VAL A 708 -62.60 11.07 -18.59
CA VAL A 708 -62.47 11.44 -17.18
C VAL A 708 -61.17 10.83 -16.65
N PRO A 709 -60.21 11.63 -16.13
CA PRO A 709 -58.98 11.09 -15.58
C PRO A 709 -59.28 10.21 -14.37
N GLN A 710 -58.75 8.98 -14.35
CA GLN A 710 -58.76 8.14 -13.16
C GLN A 710 -57.84 8.81 -12.13
N GLN A 711 -58.39 9.23 -10.99
CA GLN A 711 -57.64 9.91 -9.92
C GLN A 711 -56.44 9.06 -9.48
N ALA A 712 -55.23 9.54 -9.76
CA ALA A 712 -54.06 9.22 -8.96
C ALA A 712 -54.03 10.23 -7.81
N GLU A 713 -54.59 9.86 -6.66
CA GLU A 713 -54.51 10.66 -5.43
C GLU A 713 -53.07 10.63 -4.91
N GLY A 714 -52.31 11.66 -5.24
CA GLY A 714 -51.03 12.00 -4.62
C GLY A 714 -51.03 13.48 -4.26
N LEU A 715 -50.86 13.75 -2.96
CA LEU A 715 -50.75 15.05 -2.28
C LEU A 715 -52.04 15.82 -1.98
N GLN A 716 -52.37 15.82 -0.68
CA GLN A 716 -52.93 16.92 0.11
C GLN A 716 -53.85 17.91 -0.60
N GLY A 717 -55.16 17.66 -0.47
CA GLY A 717 -56.09 18.67 0.03
C GLY A 717 -56.32 19.90 -0.86
N GLN A 718 -56.75 19.71 -2.11
CA GLN A 718 -57.58 20.69 -2.80
C GLN A 718 -58.73 19.98 -3.52
N VAL A 719 -59.95 20.32 -3.12
CA VAL A 719 -61.20 19.88 -3.71
C VAL A 719 -61.28 20.41 -5.14
N ALA A 720 -61.22 19.53 -6.14
CA ALA A 720 -61.48 19.89 -7.54
C ALA A 720 -62.53 18.94 -8.15
N ASN A 721 -63.77 19.00 -7.64
CA ASN A 721 -64.92 18.33 -8.26
C ASN A 721 -65.53 19.15 -9.43
N GLN A 722 -64.78 20.10 -10.01
CA GLN A 722 -65.23 20.94 -11.12
C GLN A 722 -64.33 20.72 -12.34
N MET A 723 -64.85 20.04 -13.36
CA MET A 723 -64.22 19.83 -14.66
C MET A 723 -64.44 21.05 -15.56
N GLN A 724 -63.51 21.29 -16.49
CA GLN A 724 -63.61 22.37 -17.48
C GLN A 724 -63.15 21.93 -18.88
N PHE A 725 -63.77 22.48 -19.92
CA PHE A 725 -63.39 22.25 -21.32
C PHE A 725 -63.57 23.51 -22.16
N GLN A 726 -62.60 23.80 -23.03
CA GLN A 726 -62.58 24.98 -23.89
C GLN A 726 -63.02 24.64 -25.32
N LEU A 727 -64.16 25.20 -25.74
CA LEU A 727 -64.60 25.21 -27.12
C LEU A 727 -63.85 26.29 -27.91
N ARG A 728 -63.29 25.94 -29.06
CA ARG A 728 -62.53 26.84 -29.95
C ARG A 728 -63.09 26.77 -31.37
N GLY A 729 -62.95 27.86 -32.13
CA GLY A 729 -63.39 27.92 -33.53
C GLY A 729 -64.88 28.21 -33.71
N LEU A 730 -65.50 28.88 -32.74
CA LEU A 730 -66.90 29.33 -32.82
C LEU A 730 -67.01 30.59 -33.69
N LYS A 731 -68.15 30.82 -34.33
CA LYS A 731 -68.43 32.05 -35.09
C LYS A 731 -68.74 33.22 -34.14
N PRO A 732 -68.29 34.44 -34.43
CA PRO A 732 -68.66 35.64 -33.66
C PRO A 732 -70.17 35.92 -33.66
N ASP A 733 -70.68 36.50 -32.56
CA ASP A 733 -72.09 36.87 -32.35
C ASP A 733 -73.13 35.80 -32.77
N THR A 734 -72.81 34.52 -32.57
CA THR A 734 -73.66 33.41 -33.01
C THR A 734 -74.21 32.66 -31.79
N PRO A 735 -75.53 32.41 -31.73
CA PRO A 735 -76.13 31.58 -30.69
C PRO A 735 -75.88 30.09 -30.98
N TYR A 736 -75.22 29.42 -30.05
CA TYR A 736 -74.99 27.99 -30.01
C TYR A 736 -75.85 27.33 -28.93
N LEU A 737 -76.33 26.13 -29.21
CA LEU A 737 -76.94 25.25 -28.22
C LEU A 737 -75.92 24.17 -27.86
N VAL A 738 -75.57 24.06 -26.58
CA VAL A 738 -74.64 23.04 -26.10
C VAL A 738 -75.36 22.00 -25.26
N GLU A 739 -75.26 20.74 -25.66
CA GLU A 739 -75.69 19.57 -24.90
C GLU A 739 -74.51 18.88 -24.26
N ILE A 740 -74.68 18.48 -23.00
CA ILE A 740 -73.66 17.73 -22.27
C ILE A 740 -74.28 16.52 -21.59
N TRP A 741 -73.61 15.36 -21.65
CA TRP A 741 -74.06 14.13 -21.00
C TRP A 741 -72.88 13.26 -20.59
N SER A 742 -73.09 12.35 -19.65
CA SER A 742 -72.04 11.48 -19.13
C SER A 742 -72.20 10.06 -19.68
N LYS A 743 -71.11 9.29 -19.72
CA LYS A 743 -71.11 7.89 -20.15
C LYS A 743 -70.30 7.04 -19.18
N ASN A 744 -70.88 5.91 -18.78
CA ASN A 744 -70.23 4.90 -17.95
C ASN A 744 -70.29 3.53 -18.64
N ASN A 745 -70.03 2.46 -17.89
CA ASN A 745 -70.06 1.09 -18.39
C ASN A 745 -71.46 0.57 -18.77
N MET A 746 -72.54 1.22 -18.36
CA MET A 746 -73.92 0.85 -18.68
C MET A 746 -74.48 1.60 -19.89
N GLY A 747 -73.93 2.78 -20.21
CA GLY A 747 -74.39 3.60 -21.33
C GLY A 747 -74.28 5.09 -21.06
N GLU A 748 -75.07 5.87 -21.81
CA GLU A 748 -75.14 7.33 -21.72
C GLU A 748 -76.20 7.79 -20.71
N SER A 749 -76.03 8.97 -20.10
CA SER A 749 -77.07 9.53 -19.23
C SER A 749 -78.37 9.79 -19.99
N LEU A 750 -79.50 9.51 -19.33
CA LEU A 750 -80.83 9.68 -19.90
C LEU A 750 -81.15 11.15 -20.20
N GLU A 751 -80.73 12.03 -19.29
CA GLU A 751 -80.86 13.48 -19.45
C GLU A 751 -79.62 14.04 -20.17
N LYS A 752 -79.85 14.95 -21.10
CA LYS A 752 -78.82 15.69 -21.85
C LYS A 752 -79.08 17.20 -21.70
N PRO A 753 -78.69 17.82 -20.58
CA PRO A 753 -78.90 19.24 -20.33
C PRO A 753 -78.43 20.11 -21.49
N GLN A 754 -79.31 21.01 -21.93
CA GLN A 754 -79.06 21.99 -22.99
C GLN A 754 -78.78 23.35 -22.38
N ILE A 755 -77.71 24.00 -22.83
CA ILE A 755 -77.29 25.32 -22.35
C ILE A 755 -77.12 26.24 -23.56
N PRO A 756 -77.80 27.39 -23.56
CA PRO A 756 -77.58 28.40 -24.59
C PRO A 756 -76.24 29.09 -24.36
N LEU A 757 -75.44 29.18 -25.42
CA LEU A 757 -74.15 29.84 -25.44
C LEU A 757 -74.18 30.87 -26.57
N ARG A 758 -73.91 32.15 -26.29
CA ARG A 758 -73.76 33.17 -27.34
C ARG A 758 -72.35 33.73 -27.30
N THR A 759 -71.62 33.64 -28.40
CA THR A 759 -70.26 34.22 -28.51
C THR A 759 -70.31 35.75 -28.46
N MET A 760 -69.25 36.39 -27.98
CA MET A 760 -69.22 37.85 -27.82
C MET A 760 -69.24 38.56 -29.17
N THR A 761 -69.74 39.80 -29.20
CA THR A 761 -69.63 40.67 -30.38
C THR A 761 -68.18 41.14 -30.58
N LEU A 762 -67.79 41.43 -31.82
CA LEU A 762 -66.45 41.93 -32.14
C LEU A 762 -66.12 43.22 -31.34
N GLN A 763 -67.12 44.04 -31.04
CA GLN A 763 -67.02 45.25 -30.22
C GLN A 763 -66.75 44.99 -28.73
N GLU A 764 -67.37 43.97 -28.13
CA GLU A 764 -67.16 43.64 -26.70
C GLU A 764 -65.83 42.91 -26.48
N SER A 765 -65.37 42.09 -27.43
CA SER A 765 -64.04 41.47 -27.40
C SER A 765 -62.90 42.51 -27.38
N SER A 766 -63.10 43.63 -28.09
CA SER A 766 -62.13 44.74 -28.16
C SER A 766 -62.04 45.58 -26.87
N ARG A 767 -63.06 45.53 -25.98
CA ARG A 767 -63.03 46.20 -24.66
C ARG A 767 -62.31 45.37 -23.60
N LEU A 768 -62.33 44.03 -23.70
CA LEU A 768 -61.59 43.15 -22.81
C LEU A 768 -60.09 43.07 -23.18
N ALA A 769 -59.73 43.44 -24.41
CA ALA A 769 -58.37 43.67 -24.89
C ALA A 769 -57.87 45.12 -24.67
N GLY A 770 -58.61 45.94 -23.91
CA GLY A 770 -58.29 47.33 -23.59
C GLY A 770 -57.23 47.47 -22.49
N LEU A 771 -56.04 46.91 -22.69
CA LEU A 771 -54.82 47.20 -21.93
C LEU A 771 -53.61 46.79 -22.77
N GLY A 772 -53.32 47.58 -23.80
CA GLY A 772 -52.19 47.29 -24.69
C GLY A 772 -52.15 48.11 -25.97
N SER A 773 -52.42 49.41 -25.92
CA SER A 773 -52.22 50.30 -27.07
C SER A 773 -51.63 51.64 -26.64
N ASP A 774 -50.46 51.59 -25.98
CA ASP A 774 -49.53 52.73 -25.87
C ASP A 774 -48.09 52.26 -25.52
N GLY A 775 -47.64 51.16 -26.14
CA GLY A 775 -46.28 50.61 -25.90
C GLY A 775 -45.40 50.46 -27.14
N ASN A 776 -45.94 50.70 -28.34
CA ASN A 776 -45.31 50.24 -29.58
C ASN A 776 -44.55 51.32 -30.37
N MET A 777 -44.28 52.49 -29.79
CA MET A 777 -43.36 53.47 -30.39
C MET A 777 -42.05 53.64 -29.62
N LEU A 778 -42.00 53.26 -28.33
CA LEU A 778 -40.76 53.29 -27.53
C LEU A 778 -39.91 52.03 -27.73
N PHE A 779 -40.54 50.88 -27.96
CA PHE A 779 -39.84 49.61 -28.17
C PHE A 779 -39.02 49.58 -29.47
N TYR A 780 -39.55 50.11 -30.58
CA TYR A 780 -38.82 50.21 -31.86
C TYR A 780 -37.75 51.32 -31.87
N ALA A 781 -37.90 52.36 -31.04
CA ALA A 781 -36.88 53.42 -30.89
C ALA A 781 -35.66 52.95 -30.06
N ILE A 782 -35.87 52.09 -29.06
CA ILE A 782 -34.78 51.52 -28.24
C ILE A 782 -34.06 50.38 -28.97
N LEU A 783 -34.78 49.52 -29.71
CA LEU A 783 -34.17 48.44 -30.50
C LEU A 783 -33.29 48.98 -31.64
N GLY A 784 -33.65 50.13 -32.23
CA GLY A 784 -32.90 50.77 -33.31
C GLY A 784 -31.63 51.51 -32.87
N SER A 785 -31.61 52.09 -31.67
CA SER A 785 -30.47 52.88 -31.17
C SER A 785 -29.38 52.03 -30.50
N ALA A 786 -29.76 50.97 -29.79
CA ALA A 786 -28.81 50.00 -29.22
C ALA A 786 -28.18 49.09 -30.29
N GLY A 787 -28.92 48.75 -31.34
CA GLY A 787 -28.40 47.93 -32.46
C GLY A 787 -27.34 48.65 -33.29
N MET A 788 -27.58 49.93 -33.64
CA MET A 788 -26.65 50.73 -34.44
C MET A 788 -25.37 51.11 -33.69
N THR A 789 -25.44 51.34 -32.38
CA THR A 789 -24.27 51.63 -31.54
C THR A 789 -23.41 50.37 -31.31
N CYS A 790 -24.02 49.21 -31.11
CA CYS A 790 -23.28 47.94 -31.05
C CYS A 790 -22.61 47.58 -32.38
N ILE A 791 -23.26 47.82 -33.53
CA ILE A 791 -22.70 47.53 -34.85
C ILE A 791 -21.54 48.49 -35.19
N THR A 792 -21.64 49.77 -34.81
CA THR A 792 -20.55 50.75 -35.04
C THR A 792 -19.36 50.54 -34.12
N ILE A 793 -19.56 50.13 -32.86
CA ILE A 793 -18.49 49.74 -31.93
C ILE A 793 -17.83 48.42 -32.38
N LEU A 794 -18.60 47.44 -32.84
CA LEU A 794 -18.07 46.20 -33.41
C LEU A 794 -17.27 46.44 -34.69
N LEU A 795 -17.74 47.31 -35.59
CA LEU A 795 -16.99 47.69 -36.79
C LEU A 795 -15.71 48.46 -36.45
N ALA A 796 -15.74 49.39 -35.49
CA ALA A 796 -14.56 50.12 -35.03
C ALA A 796 -13.54 49.18 -34.34
N PHE A 797 -14.02 48.23 -33.52
CA PHE A 797 -13.18 47.23 -32.88
C PHE A 797 -12.59 46.24 -33.88
N CYS A 798 -13.37 45.81 -34.89
CA CYS A 798 -12.88 45.00 -36.00
C CYS A 798 -11.85 45.77 -36.85
N ILE A 799 -12.03 47.06 -37.12
CA ILE A 799 -11.06 47.88 -37.87
C ILE A 799 -9.77 48.06 -37.05
N VAL A 800 -9.86 48.33 -35.74
CA VAL A 800 -8.68 48.42 -34.85
C VAL A 800 -7.96 47.07 -34.72
N LEU A 801 -8.69 45.96 -34.64
CA LEU A 801 -8.12 44.61 -34.63
C LEU A 801 -7.47 44.25 -35.97
N GLN A 802 -8.05 44.64 -37.10
CA GLN A 802 -7.44 44.42 -38.42
C GLN A 802 -6.21 45.32 -38.64
N LEU A 803 -6.21 46.55 -38.13
CA LEU A 803 -5.04 47.45 -38.15
C LEU A 803 -3.93 46.98 -37.18
N LYS A 804 -4.27 46.42 -36.01
CA LYS A 804 -3.31 45.76 -35.10
C LYS A 804 -2.77 44.44 -35.67
N ARG A 805 -3.61 43.65 -36.35
CA ARG A 805 -3.20 42.39 -37.01
C ARG A 805 -2.31 42.66 -38.23
N ALA A 806 -2.60 43.72 -39.00
CA ALA A 806 -1.78 44.16 -40.13
C ALA A 806 -0.43 44.78 -39.70
N THR A 807 -0.38 45.50 -38.57
CA THR A 807 0.88 46.04 -38.01
C THR A 807 1.73 44.97 -37.33
N PHE A 808 1.11 43.97 -36.69
CA PHE A 808 1.82 42.81 -36.11
C PHE A 808 2.36 41.86 -37.20
N GLN A 809 1.57 41.57 -38.25
CA GLN A 809 2.03 40.76 -39.38
C GLN A 809 3.16 41.46 -40.18
N ARG A 810 3.14 42.80 -40.31
CA ARG A 810 4.25 43.54 -40.93
C ARG A 810 5.56 43.49 -40.13
N ARG A 811 5.49 43.44 -38.78
CA ARG A 811 6.69 43.28 -37.92
C ARG A 811 7.27 41.86 -37.96
N MET A 812 6.42 40.84 -38.06
CA MET A 812 6.88 39.44 -38.21
C MET A 812 7.51 39.14 -39.57
N VAL A 813 7.00 39.76 -40.65
CA VAL A 813 7.53 39.54 -42.02
C VAL A 813 8.89 40.25 -42.24
N GLN A 814 9.15 41.39 -41.58
CA GLN A 814 10.48 42.03 -41.61
C GLN A 814 11.53 41.31 -40.74
N ALA A 815 11.12 40.61 -39.68
CA ALA A 815 12.03 39.85 -38.83
C ALA A 815 12.44 38.49 -39.43
N PHE A 816 11.71 37.99 -40.45
CA PHE A 816 12.00 36.71 -41.11
C PHE A 816 12.83 36.85 -42.40
N GLN A 817 13.10 38.08 -42.88
CA GLN A 817 13.88 38.33 -44.10
C GLN A 817 15.39 38.56 -43.88
N ASN A 818 15.88 38.60 -42.64
CA ASN A 818 17.29 38.91 -42.35
C ASN A 818 18.14 37.74 -41.80
N ILE A 819 17.63 36.51 -41.76
CA ILE A 819 18.42 35.33 -41.33
C ILE A 819 18.19 34.16 -42.29
N VAL A 820 18.38 34.40 -43.59
CA VAL A 820 18.74 33.36 -44.55
C VAL A 820 19.87 33.94 -45.40
N ARG A 821 21.11 33.56 -45.07
CA ARG A 821 22.21 33.49 -46.03
C ARG A 821 22.67 32.03 -46.08
N GLU A 822 22.47 31.46 -47.27
CA GLU A 822 22.93 30.19 -47.83
C GLU A 822 24.39 29.85 -47.44
N GLU A 823 24.67 28.67 -46.84
CA GLU A 823 25.04 27.34 -47.43
C GLU A 823 26.56 27.15 -47.65
N PRO A 824 27.17 25.93 -47.86
CA PRO A 824 26.59 24.64 -48.30
C PRO A 824 27.12 23.27 -47.73
N VAL A 825 26.28 22.22 -47.89
CA VAL A 825 26.53 20.83 -48.40
C VAL A 825 27.36 19.85 -47.52
N VAL A 826 26.88 18.63 -47.19
CA VAL A 826 26.88 17.44 -48.07
C VAL A 826 25.61 16.57 -47.95
N GLN A 827 25.09 16.26 -49.15
CA GLN A 827 23.93 15.50 -49.54
C GLN A 827 24.33 14.04 -49.87
N PHE A 828 23.51 13.05 -49.50
CA PHE A 828 23.33 11.83 -50.31
C PHE A 828 21.91 11.27 -50.18
N SER A 829 21.24 11.18 -51.33
CA SER A 829 20.03 10.40 -51.64
C SER A 829 20.46 9.40 -52.75
N SER A 830 19.91 8.22 -53.03
CA SER A 830 18.59 7.60 -52.87
C SER A 830 18.74 6.08 -53.12
N GLY A 831 17.73 5.25 -52.77
CA GLY A 831 17.58 3.94 -53.40
C GLY A 831 16.61 2.96 -52.72
N SER A 832 15.31 3.07 -53.01
CA SER A 832 14.33 1.99 -52.80
C SER A 832 14.58 0.83 -53.76
N LEU A 833 14.41 -0.44 -53.33
CA LEU A 833 13.82 -1.56 -54.10
C LEU A 833 13.78 -2.88 -53.26
N ASN A 834 12.55 -3.38 -53.07
CA ASN A 834 12.08 -4.79 -53.04
C ASN A 834 12.52 -5.81 -51.96
N LEU A 835 11.50 -6.32 -51.25
CA LEU A 835 11.44 -7.58 -50.45
C LEU A 835 11.75 -8.85 -51.29
N PRO A 836 12.25 -9.99 -50.69
CA PRO A 836 11.35 -10.96 -50.02
C PRO A 836 11.89 -11.80 -48.82
N SER A 837 11.06 -11.87 -47.77
CA SER A 837 10.65 -13.03 -46.94
C SER A 837 11.66 -14.10 -46.46
N ARG A 838 11.87 -14.22 -45.13
CA ARG A 838 11.34 -15.36 -44.33
C ARG A 838 11.49 -15.19 -42.80
N LYS A 839 10.35 -15.41 -42.14
CA LYS A 839 9.99 -15.55 -40.71
C LYS A 839 11.07 -16.04 -39.73
N HIS A 840 11.16 -15.41 -38.55
CA HIS A 840 10.88 -16.05 -37.25
C HIS A 840 10.49 -15.03 -36.16
N LYS A 841 9.56 -15.44 -35.29
CA LYS A 841 8.70 -14.65 -34.39
C LYS A 841 9.36 -14.23 -33.07
N ASN A 842 9.16 -12.98 -32.66
CA ASN A 842 8.44 -12.64 -31.42
C ASN A 842 7.98 -11.15 -31.46
N PRO A 843 6.70 -10.82 -31.20
CA PRO A 843 6.22 -9.45 -31.23
C PRO A 843 6.38 -8.79 -29.86
N GLU A 844 7.17 -7.72 -29.76
CA GLU A 844 6.94 -6.75 -28.69
C GLU A 844 5.58 -6.09 -28.96
N LYS A 845 4.64 -6.25 -28.03
CA LYS A 845 3.27 -5.74 -28.13
C LYS A 845 3.30 -4.21 -28.24
N SER A 846 3.05 -3.67 -29.43
CA SER A 846 2.62 -2.27 -29.57
C SER A 846 1.29 -2.09 -28.83
N VAL A 847 1.22 -1.13 -27.92
CA VAL A 847 -0.02 -0.76 -27.21
C VAL A 847 -1.09 -0.39 -28.25
N ALA A 848 -2.24 -1.07 -28.25
CA ALA A 848 -3.34 -0.74 -29.16
C ALA A 848 -4.04 0.54 -28.67
N TYR A 849 -3.92 1.63 -29.42
CA TYR A 849 -4.57 2.92 -29.15
C TYR A 849 -5.52 3.32 -30.28
N PRO A 850 -6.55 4.14 -30.03
CA PRO A 850 -7.44 4.63 -31.09
C PRO A 850 -6.65 5.48 -32.09
N THR A 851 -6.49 5.01 -33.32
CA THR A 851 -5.73 5.72 -34.36
C THR A 851 -6.57 6.84 -34.97
N LEU A 852 -5.99 8.03 -35.09
CA LEU A 852 -6.55 9.16 -35.84
C LEU A 852 -5.81 9.33 -37.16
N GLU A 853 -6.54 9.57 -38.24
CA GLU A 853 -5.93 9.92 -39.52
C GLU A 853 -5.43 11.36 -39.50
N TRP A 854 -4.23 11.61 -40.05
CA TRP A 854 -3.66 12.96 -40.09
C TRP A 854 -4.57 13.96 -40.82
N SER A 855 -5.27 13.51 -41.88
CA SER A 855 -6.23 14.32 -42.63
C SER A 855 -7.46 14.74 -41.83
N ASP A 856 -7.76 14.03 -40.74
CA ASP A 856 -8.91 14.29 -39.89
C ASP A 856 -8.63 15.32 -38.78
N ILE A 857 -7.40 15.82 -38.67
CA ILE A 857 -6.99 16.82 -37.68
C ILE A 857 -6.83 18.19 -38.35
N LYS A 858 -7.58 19.18 -37.88
CA LYS A 858 -7.41 20.59 -38.26
C LYS A 858 -6.91 21.42 -37.09
N PHE A 859 -5.62 21.73 -37.10
CA PHE A 859 -4.96 22.57 -36.08
C PHE A 859 -5.52 24.01 -36.09
N GLN A 860 -5.63 24.58 -34.90
CA GLN A 860 -6.03 25.97 -34.64
C GLN A 860 -4.90 26.65 -33.84
N ASP A 861 -5.25 27.36 -32.77
CA ASP A 861 -4.32 28.12 -31.95
C ASP A 861 -3.50 27.23 -31.00
N VAL A 862 -2.30 27.69 -30.68
CA VAL A 862 -1.51 27.13 -29.57
C VAL A 862 -2.16 27.57 -28.26
N ILE A 863 -2.56 26.62 -27.43
CA ILE A 863 -3.27 26.87 -26.16
C ILE A 863 -2.39 26.69 -24.92
N GLY A 864 -1.24 26.02 -25.08
CA GLY A 864 -0.27 25.89 -24.02
C GLY A 864 1.08 25.45 -24.57
N GLU A 865 2.16 25.92 -23.95
CA GLU A 865 3.51 25.45 -24.21
C GLU A 865 4.14 25.08 -22.88
N GLY A 866 4.57 23.83 -22.74
CA GLY A 866 5.15 23.31 -21.51
C GLY A 866 6.53 22.69 -21.75
N ASN A 867 7.05 22.04 -20.71
CA ASN A 867 8.35 21.37 -20.74
C ASN A 867 8.39 20.19 -21.74
N PHE A 868 7.30 19.42 -21.84
CA PHE A 868 7.24 18.19 -22.64
C PHE A 868 6.82 18.41 -24.10
N GLY A 869 6.38 19.62 -24.47
CA GLY A 869 5.76 19.82 -25.76
C GLY A 869 4.91 21.07 -25.90
N GLN A 870 4.23 21.16 -27.03
CA GLN A 870 3.24 22.19 -27.35
C GLN A 870 1.85 21.55 -27.41
N VAL A 871 0.87 22.21 -26.81
CA VAL A 871 -0.55 21.82 -26.87
C VAL A 871 -1.27 22.78 -27.81
N LEU A 872 -1.89 22.24 -28.84
CA LEU A 872 -2.65 22.99 -29.84
C LEU A 872 -4.13 22.66 -29.71
N LYS A 873 -5.00 23.66 -29.80
CA LYS A 873 -6.40 23.39 -30.06
C LYS A 873 -6.54 22.87 -31.49
N ALA A 874 -7.36 21.85 -31.69
CA ALA A 874 -7.67 21.33 -33.02
C ALA A 874 -9.15 20.94 -33.11
N ARG A 875 -9.65 20.88 -34.34
CA ARG A 875 -10.92 20.24 -34.66
C ARG A 875 -10.63 18.89 -35.29
N ILE A 876 -11.06 17.81 -34.64
CA ILE A 876 -10.85 16.45 -35.13
C ILE A 876 -12.14 15.86 -35.68
N LYS A 877 -12.01 14.93 -36.63
CA LYS A 877 -13.11 14.08 -37.10
C LYS A 877 -12.90 12.66 -36.58
N LYS A 878 -13.80 12.19 -35.71
CA LYS A 878 -13.77 10.85 -35.13
C LYS A 878 -15.14 10.21 -35.31
N ASP A 879 -15.20 9.01 -35.85
CA ASP A 879 -16.45 8.26 -36.09
C ASP A 879 -17.51 9.07 -36.90
N GLY A 880 -17.04 9.93 -37.80
CA GLY A 880 -17.89 10.82 -38.62
C GLY A 880 -18.33 12.12 -37.94
N LEU A 881 -18.15 12.26 -36.62
CA LEU A 881 -18.49 13.46 -35.85
C LEU A 881 -17.29 14.41 -35.75
N ARG A 882 -17.57 15.72 -35.80
CA ARG A 882 -16.56 16.77 -35.61
C ARG A 882 -16.63 17.28 -34.18
N MET A 883 -15.49 17.31 -33.51
CA MET A 883 -15.36 17.81 -32.13
C MET A 883 -14.07 18.59 -31.93
N ASP A 884 -14.07 19.45 -30.91
CA ASP A 884 -12.87 20.17 -30.49
C ASP A 884 -12.01 19.25 -29.61
N ALA A 885 -10.69 19.27 -29.82
CA ALA A 885 -9.71 18.46 -29.10
C ALA A 885 -8.46 19.30 -28.79
N ALA A 886 -7.72 18.89 -27.77
CA ALA A 886 -6.37 19.39 -27.52
C ALA A 886 -5.35 18.36 -28.05
N ILE A 887 -4.46 18.80 -28.93
CA ILE A 887 -3.38 17.99 -29.50
C ILE A 887 -2.09 18.30 -28.77
N LYS A 888 -1.58 17.35 -28.01
CA LYS A 888 -0.24 17.42 -27.39
C LYS A 888 0.77 16.86 -28.38
N ARG A 889 1.83 17.62 -28.67
CA ARG A 889 2.97 17.20 -29.51
C ARG A 889 4.30 17.53 -28.84
N MET A 890 5.35 16.75 -29.09
CA MET A 890 6.69 17.07 -28.59
C MET A 890 7.37 18.19 -29.39
N LYS A 891 8.34 18.88 -28.76
CA LYS A 891 9.21 19.86 -29.44
C LYS A 891 10.25 19.15 -30.30
N GLU A 892 10.77 19.82 -31.34
CA GLU A 892 11.76 19.25 -32.28
C GLU A 892 13.07 18.78 -31.61
N TYR A 893 13.39 19.29 -30.41
CA TYR A 893 14.61 18.97 -29.64
C TYR A 893 14.36 18.17 -28.35
N ALA A 894 13.25 17.40 -28.25
CA ALA A 894 12.91 16.64 -27.04
C ALA A 894 13.95 15.54 -26.73
N SER A 895 14.27 15.33 -25.45
CA SER A 895 15.24 14.32 -25.01
C SER A 895 14.67 12.90 -25.11
N LYS A 896 15.53 11.87 -25.03
CA LYS A 896 15.08 10.46 -25.00
C LYS A 896 14.17 10.14 -23.81
N ASP A 897 14.33 10.84 -22.69
CA ASP A 897 13.48 10.68 -21.51
C ASP A 897 12.10 11.33 -21.72
N ASP A 898 12.05 12.50 -22.37
CA ASP A 898 10.78 13.15 -22.73
C ASP A 898 9.95 12.27 -23.68
N HIS A 899 10.60 11.59 -24.64
CA HIS A 899 9.94 10.64 -25.53
C HIS A 899 9.32 9.47 -24.77
N ARG A 900 10.00 8.98 -23.73
CA ARG A 900 9.55 7.86 -22.91
C ARG A 900 8.38 8.24 -22.02
N ASP A 901 8.42 9.42 -21.41
CA ASP A 901 7.33 9.91 -20.56
C ASP A 901 6.08 10.26 -21.39
N PHE A 902 6.28 10.83 -22.58
CA PHE A 902 5.19 11.10 -23.54
C PHE A 902 4.52 9.82 -24.07
N ALA A 903 5.32 8.79 -24.40
CA ALA A 903 4.78 7.47 -24.76
C ALA A 903 4.09 6.77 -23.57
N GLY A 904 4.62 6.94 -22.36
CA GLY A 904 4.02 6.45 -21.13
C GLY A 904 2.66 7.08 -20.83
N GLU A 905 2.50 8.38 -21.10
CA GLU A 905 1.22 9.08 -20.95
C GLU A 905 0.13 8.47 -21.86
N LEU A 906 0.46 8.19 -23.13
CA LEU A 906 -0.43 7.48 -24.05
C LEU A 906 -0.83 6.10 -23.50
N GLU A 907 0.14 5.32 -23.02
CA GLU A 907 -0.12 3.99 -22.47
C GLU A 907 -1.06 4.03 -21.24
N VAL A 908 -0.83 4.98 -20.32
CA VAL A 908 -1.66 5.16 -19.12
C VAL A 908 -3.09 5.52 -19.52
N LEU A 909 -3.27 6.53 -20.39
CA LEU A 909 -4.60 6.97 -20.80
C LEU A 909 -5.38 5.87 -21.55
N CYS A 910 -4.71 5.05 -22.35
CA CYS A 910 -5.34 3.88 -22.98
C CYS A 910 -5.86 2.86 -21.97
N LYS A 911 -5.10 2.59 -20.89
CA LYS A 911 -5.47 1.62 -19.86
C LYS A 911 -6.56 2.12 -18.91
N LEU A 912 -6.56 3.42 -18.63
CA LEU A 912 -7.56 4.05 -17.77
C LEU A 912 -8.95 4.04 -18.41
N GLY A 913 -9.04 4.31 -19.72
CA GLY A 913 -10.34 4.38 -20.39
C GLY A 913 -11.14 5.62 -20.00
N HIS A 914 -12.47 5.56 -20.19
CA HIS A 914 -13.32 6.73 -20.01
C HIS A 914 -13.73 6.97 -18.55
N HIS A 915 -13.53 8.19 -18.04
CA HIS A 915 -14.04 8.62 -16.73
C HIS A 915 -14.36 10.13 -16.73
N PRO A 916 -15.45 10.60 -16.07
CA PRO A 916 -15.85 12.00 -16.09
C PRO A 916 -14.81 12.94 -15.47
N ASN A 917 -14.08 12.51 -14.43
CA ASN A 917 -13.08 13.33 -13.72
C ASN A 917 -11.62 13.00 -14.08
N ILE A 918 -11.38 12.27 -15.18
CA ILE A 918 -10.04 12.05 -15.75
C ILE A 918 -10.05 12.61 -17.17
N ILE A 919 -8.95 13.24 -17.62
CA ILE A 919 -8.85 13.71 -19.00
C ILE A 919 -8.84 12.52 -19.97
N ASN A 920 -9.76 12.53 -20.93
CA ASN A 920 -9.99 11.38 -21.80
C ASN A 920 -9.16 11.45 -23.10
N LEU A 921 -8.57 10.31 -23.48
CA LEU A 921 -7.91 10.15 -24.78
C LEU A 921 -8.95 9.96 -25.89
N LEU A 922 -8.91 10.84 -26.89
CA LEU A 922 -9.73 10.73 -28.09
C LEU A 922 -9.06 9.86 -29.15
N GLY A 923 -7.74 9.93 -29.27
CA GLY A 923 -6.91 9.07 -30.11
C GLY A 923 -5.48 9.58 -30.25
N ALA A 924 -4.67 8.90 -31.04
CA ALA A 924 -3.31 9.31 -31.35
C ALA A 924 -3.00 9.10 -32.83
N CYS A 925 -2.10 9.91 -33.38
CA CYS A 925 -1.60 9.72 -34.74
C CYS A 925 -0.08 9.93 -34.79
N GLU A 926 0.56 9.21 -35.69
CA GLU A 926 1.98 9.39 -35.99
C GLU A 926 2.10 9.99 -37.39
N HIS A 927 2.78 11.14 -37.51
CA HIS A 927 3.00 11.80 -38.80
C HIS A 927 4.43 12.29 -38.90
N ARG A 928 5.13 11.89 -39.98
CA ARG A 928 6.53 12.24 -40.25
C ARG A 928 7.49 11.90 -39.09
N GLY A 929 7.22 10.81 -38.38
CA GLY A 929 8.02 10.35 -37.23
C GLY A 929 7.74 11.06 -35.90
N TYR A 930 6.73 11.94 -35.85
CA TYR A 930 6.30 12.59 -34.61
C TYR A 930 4.94 12.04 -34.15
N LEU A 931 4.84 11.76 -32.85
CA LEU A 931 3.60 11.31 -32.20
C LEU A 931 2.75 12.51 -31.75
N TYR A 932 1.46 12.46 -32.03
CA TYR A 932 0.47 13.45 -31.66
C TYR A 932 -0.63 12.78 -30.83
N LEU A 933 -0.90 13.33 -29.66
CA LEU A 933 -1.89 12.82 -28.72
C LEU A 933 -3.12 13.72 -28.72
N ALA A 934 -4.28 13.21 -29.11
CA ALA A 934 -5.53 13.95 -29.08
C ALA A 934 -6.30 13.60 -27.81
N ILE A 935 -6.44 14.57 -26.92
CA ILE A 935 -7.22 14.48 -25.68
C ILE A 935 -8.41 15.43 -25.73
N GLU A 936 -9.39 15.20 -24.87
CA GLU A 936 -10.56 16.08 -24.76
C GLU A 936 -10.14 17.53 -24.44
N PHE A 937 -10.84 18.49 -25.03
CA PHE A 937 -10.55 19.91 -24.84
C PHE A 937 -11.24 20.43 -23.57
N ALA A 938 -10.47 21.03 -22.65
CA ALA A 938 -10.97 21.67 -21.45
C ALA A 938 -11.00 23.21 -21.66
N PRO A 939 -12.19 23.83 -21.82
CA PRO A 939 -12.30 25.23 -22.26
C PRO A 939 -11.83 26.25 -21.23
N HIS A 940 -11.77 25.90 -19.94
CA HIS A 940 -11.39 26.83 -18.88
C HIS A 940 -9.92 26.72 -18.44
N GLY A 941 -9.13 25.85 -19.08
CA GLY A 941 -7.70 25.69 -18.79
C GLY A 941 -7.44 24.92 -17.49
N ASN A 942 -6.27 25.13 -16.88
CA ASN A 942 -5.91 24.49 -15.62
C ASN A 942 -6.54 25.18 -14.40
N LEU A 943 -6.74 24.42 -13.33
CA LEU A 943 -7.43 24.86 -12.12
C LEU A 943 -6.65 25.94 -11.36
N LEU A 944 -5.31 25.89 -11.36
CA LEU A 944 -4.49 26.91 -10.70
C LEU A 944 -4.74 28.31 -11.28
N ASP A 945 -4.66 28.44 -12.60
CA ASP A 945 -4.94 29.71 -13.30
C ASP A 945 -6.40 30.11 -13.17
N PHE A 946 -7.33 29.14 -13.19
CA PHE A 946 -8.76 29.38 -13.00
C PHE A 946 -9.07 29.97 -11.61
N LEU A 947 -8.47 29.40 -10.55
CA LEU A 947 -8.60 29.90 -9.17
C LEU A 947 -7.97 31.28 -9.00
N ARG A 948 -6.81 31.54 -9.61
CA ARG A 948 -6.16 32.86 -9.56
C ARG A 948 -6.98 33.93 -10.28
N LYS A 949 -7.55 33.60 -11.44
CA LYS A 949 -8.44 34.52 -12.19
C LYS A 949 -9.75 34.82 -11.46
N SER A 950 -10.17 33.99 -10.52
CA SER A 950 -11.39 34.24 -9.74
C SER A 950 -11.20 35.26 -8.61
N ARG A 951 -9.96 35.67 -8.30
CA ARG A 951 -9.64 36.59 -7.19
C ARG A 951 -10.05 38.03 -7.53
N VAL A 952 -11.24 38.41 -7.08
CA VAL A 952 -11.80 39.75 -7.36
C VAL A 952 -10.98 40.85 -6.69
N LEU A 953 -10.39 40.59 -5.51
CA LEU A 953 -9.53 41.54 -4.82
C LEU A 953 -8.32 41.99 -5.66
N GLU A 954 -7.79 41.13 -6.52
CA GLU A 954 -6.65 41.44 -7.39
C GLU A 954 -7.08 42.05 -8.74
N THR A 955 -8.25 41.67 -9.26
CA THR A 955 -8.70 42.05 -10.61
C THR A 955 -9.66 43.26 -10.65
N ASP A 956 -10.50 43.44 -9.63
CA ASP A 956 -11.49 44.53 -9.52
C ASP A 956 -11.86 44.83 -8.05
N PRO A 957 -11.03 45.61 -7.33
CA PRO A 957 -11.26 45.95 -5.93
C PRO A 957 -12.60 46.66 -5.67
N ALA A 958 -13.13 47.40 -6.65
CA ALA A 958 -14.39 48.11 -6.50
C ALA A 958 -15.58 47.14 -6.49
N PHE A 959 -15.57 46.12 -7.36
CA PHE A 959 -16.56 45.05 -7.34
C PHE A 959 -16.46 44.19 -6.08
N ALA A 960 -15.24 43.92 -5.58
CA ALA A 960 -15.03 43.20 -4.32
C ALA A 960 -15.64 43.91 -3.11
N ILE A 961 -15.48 45.24 -3.03
CA ILE A 961 -16.05 46.08 -1.98
C ILE A 961 -17.58 46.16 -2.10
N ALA A 962 -18.11 46.33 -3.32
CA ALA A 962 -19.55 46.45 -3.54
C ALA A 962 -20.33 45.17 -3.21
N ASN A 963 -19.73 44.00 -3.44
CA ASN A 963 -20.36 42.69 -3.23
C ASN A 963 -19.84 41.92 -2.01
N SER A 964 -18.94 42.53 -1.22
CA SER A 964 -18.30 41.92 -0.04
C SER A 964 -17.76 40.51 -0.30
N THR A 965 -17.07 40.31 -1.44
CA THR A 965 -16.52 39.00 -1.83
C THR A 965 -15.09 39.09 -2.36
N ALA A 966 -14.25 38.17 -1.92
CA ALA A 966 -12.87 37.99 -2.35
C ALA A 966 -12.75 37.19 -3.66
N SER A 967 -13.79 36.46 -4.05
CA SER A 967 -13.77 35.57 -5.23
C SER A 967 -15.09 35.58 -5.99
N THR A 968 -15.02 35.34 -7.31
CA THR A 968 -16.21 35.05 -8.14
C THR A 968 -16.73 33.62 -7.94
N LEU A 969 -15.95 32.74 -7.29
CA LEU A 969 -16.33 31.35 -7.01
C LEU A 969 -17.00 31.24 -5.64
N THR A 970 -18.02 30.39 -5.55
CA THR A 970 -18.70 30.09 -4.28
C THR A 970 -17.98 28.97 -3.52
N SER A 971 -18.21 28.90 -2.21
CA SER A 971 -17.74 27.78 -1.37
C SER A 971 -18.13 26.42 -1.93
N GLN A 972 -19.34 26.31 -2.50
CA GLN A 972 -19.85 25.05 -3.03
C GLN A 972 -19.10 24.63 -4.30
N GLN A 973 -18.77 25.58 -5.17
CA GLN A 973 -17.96 25.30 -6.38
C GLN A 973 -16.55 24.82 -6.01
N LEU A 974 -15.92 25.42 -4.99
CA LEU A 974 -14.59 24.99 -4.52
C LEU A 974 -14.62 23.56 -3.96
N LEU A 975 -15.65 23.22 -3.18
CA LEU A 975 -15.84 21.85 -2.70
C LEU A 975 -16.17 20.87 -3.83
N HIS A 976 -16.90 21.29 -4.86
CA HIS A 976 -17.14 20.46 -6.04
C HIS A 976 -15.84 20.13 -6.77
N PHE A 977 -14.93 21.09 -6.96
CA PHE A 977 -13.60 20.79 -7.54
C PHE A 977 -12.82 19.76 -6.70
N ALA A 978 -12.83 19.91 -5.37
CA ALA A 978 -12.22 18.94 -4.48
C ALA A 978 -12.83 17.53 -4.63
N ALA A 979 -14.17 17.43 -4.58
CA ALA A 979 -14.88 16.16 -4.71
C ALA A 979 -14.67 15.49 -6.07
N ASP A 980 -14.65 16.26 -7.15
CA ASP A 980 -14.37 15.78 -8.51
C ASP A 980 -12.97 15.18 -8.62
N VAL A 981 -11.95 15.86 -8.08
CA VAL A 981 -10.59 15.33 -8.08
C VAL A 981 -10.47 14.10 -7.18
N ALA A 982 -11.08 14.08 -6.00
CA ALA A 982 -11.11 12.89 -5.14
C ALA A 982 -11.74 11.68 -5.86
N ARG A 983 -12.83 11.90 -6.61
CA ARG A 983 -13.49 10.85 -7.41
C ARG A 983 -12.59 10.33 -8.53
N GLY A 984 -11.87 11.22 -9.21
CA GLY A 984 -10.86 10.82 -10.20
C GLY A 984 -9.72 10.01 -9.58
N MET A 985 -9.19 10.42 -8.43
CA MET A 985 -8.10 9.73 -7.75
C MET A 985 -8.53 8.38 -7.15
N ASP A 986 -9.76 8.27 -6.66
CA ASP A 986 -10.34 6.98 -6.25
C ASP A 986 -10.39 6.00 -7.42
N TYR A 987 -10.79 6.48 -8.61
CA TYR A 987 -10.76 5.69 -9.84
C TYR A 987 -9.33 5.23 -10.21
N LEU A 988 -8.33 6.12 -10.12
CA LEU A 988 -6.92 5.75 -10.37
C LEU A 988 -6.43 4.72 -9.36
N ALA A 989 -6.74 4.90 -8.07
CA ALA A 989 -6.36 3.99 -7.00
C ALA A 989 -6.96 2.59 -7.19
N GLN A 990 -8.24 2.49 -7.56
CA GLN A 990 -8.91 1.22 -7.87
C GLN A 990 -8.27 0.52 -9.08
N LYS A 991 -7.77 1.30 -10.05
CA LYS A 991 -7.04 0.80 -11.22
C LYS A 991 -5.54 0.56 -10.97
N GLN A 992 -5.06 0.74 -9.72
CA GLN A 992 -3.66 0.57 -9.32
C GLN A 992 -2.68 1.50 -10.07
N PHE A 993 -3.12 2.74 -10.35
CA PHE A 993 -2.28 3.79 -10.91
C PHE A 993 -1.93 4.83 -9.84
N ILE A 994 -0.65 5.20 -9.80
CA ILE A 994 -0.13 6.28 -8.95
C ILE A 994 0.17 7.48 -9.85
N HIS A 995 -0.40 8.64 -9.52
CA HIS A 995 -0.29 9.87 -10.31
C HIS A 995 1.10 10.51 -10.19
N ARG A 996 1.59 10.70 -8.96
CA ARG A 996 2.91 11.26 -8.56
C ARG A 996 3.15 12.75 -8.78
N ASP A 997 2.30 13.42 -9.54
CA ASP A 997 2.35 14.87 -9.72
C ASP A 997 0.97 15.51 -9.57
N LEU A 998 0.26 15.16 -8.50
CA LEU A 998 -1.09 15.69 -8.25
C LEU A 998 -0.99 17.11 -7.67
N ALA A 999 -1.35 18.11 -8.47
CA ALA A 999 -1.30 19.54 -8.12
C ALA A 999 -2.31 20.35 -8.94
N ALA A 1000 -2.67 21.57 -8.51
CA ALA A 1000 -3.71 22.35 -9.17
C ALA A 1000 -3.40 22.69 -10.65
N ARG A 1001 -2.12 22.80 -11.01
CA ARG A 1001 -1.66 22.99 -12.40
C ARG A 1001 -1.97 21.81 -13.33
N ASN A 1002 -2.15 20.61 -12.77
CA ASN A 1002 -2.40 19.37 -13.49
C ASN A 1002 -3.88 18.95 -13.43
N ILE A 1003 -4.75 19.81 -12.90
CA ILE A 1003 -6.21 19.64 -12.96
C ILE A 1003 -6.75 20.57 -14.04
N LEU A 1004 -7.50 20.05 -14.99
CA LEU A 1004 -8.16 20.81 -16.05
C LEU A 1004 -9.64 21.03 -15.71
N VAL A 1005 -10.18 22.19 -16.09
CA VAL A 1005 -11.58 22.55 -15.86
C VAL A 1005 -12.35 22.45 -17.18
N GLY A 1006 -13.19 21.41 -17.26
CA GLY A 1006 -14.02 21.07 -18.40
C GLY A 1006 -15.29 21.92 -18.53
N GLU A 1007 -16.15 21.56 -19.48
CA GLU A 1007 -17.49 22.16 -19.57
C GLU A 1007 -18.29 21.97 -18.28
N ASN A 1008 -19.16 22.93 -17.96
CA ASN A 1008 -19.95 22.97 -16.73
C ASN A 1008 -19.11 22.97 -15.43
N PHE A 1009 -17.86 23.43 -15.49
CA PHE A 1009 -16.94 23.49 -14.35
C PHE A 1009 -16.61 22.12 -13.71
N VAL A 1010 -16.59 21.05 -14.50
CA VAL A 1010 -16.16 19.72 -14.02
C VAL A 1010 -14.64 19.67 -13.95
N ALA A 1011 -14.07 19.31 -12.79
CA ALA A 1011 -12.62 19.12 -12.65
C ALA A 1011 -12.17 17.74 -13.14
N LYS A 1012 -11.10 17.74 -13.92
CA LYS A 1012 -10.53 16.55 -14.59
C LYS A 1012 -9.03 16.46 -14.33
N ILE A 1013 -8.56 15.32 -13.85
CA ILE A 1013 -7.12 15.07 -13.62
C ILE A 1013 -6.43 14.85 -14.96
N ALA A 1014 -5.28 15.51 -15.16
CA ALA A 1014 -4.49 15.47 -16.38
C ALA A 1014 -2.98 15.34 -16.06
N ASP A 1015 -2.19 15.18 -17.13
CA ASP A 1015 -0.71 15.08 -17.12
C ASP A 1015 -0.16 13.81 -16.43
N PHE A 1016 -0.29 12.68 -17.13
CA PHE A 1016 0.14 11.36 -16.65
C PHE A 1016 1.60 11.00 -17.00
N GLY A 1017 2.42 11.99 -17.37
CA GLY A 1017 3.81 11.76 -17.84
C GLY A 1017 4.69 11.03 -16.83
N LEU A 1018 4.45 11.22 -15.52
CA LEU A 1018 5.17 10.56 -14.43
C LEU A 1018 4.44 9.34 -13.84
N SER A 1019 3.23 9.05 -14.30
CA SER A 1019 2.37 8.00 -13.77
C SER A 1019 2.83 6.61 -14.22
N ARG A 1020 2.62 5.60 -13.36
CA ARG A 1020 2.95 4.19 -13.65
C ARG A 1020 1.93 3.26 -12.96
N GLY A 1021 1.68 2.08 -13.56
CA GLY A 1021 0.77 1.07 -13.02
C GLY A 1021 1.47 0.01 -12.17
N GLN A 1022 1.84 0.34 -10.93
CA GLN A 1022 2.40 -0.57 -9.90
C GLN A 1022 2.03 -0.05 -8.50
N GLU A 1023 1.80 -0.95 -7.53
CA GLU A 1023 1.45 -0.61 -6.13
C GLU A 1023 2.53 0.19 -5.39
N VAL A 1024 3.82 -0.08 -5.71
CA VAL A 1024 4.99 0.62 -5.16
C VAL A 1024 6.01 0.82 -6.26
N TYR A 1025 6.58 2.01 -6.37
CA TYR A 1025 7.64 2.30 -7.35
C TYR A 1025 8.79 3.06 -6.73
N VAL A 1026 10.01 2.69 -7.14
CA VAL A 1026 11.26 3.32 -6.74
C VAL A 1026 11.94 3.90 -7.99
N LYS A 1027 12.07 5.23 -8.05
CA LYS A 1027 12.69 5.93 -9.20
C LYS A 1027 14.22 5.76 -9.16
N LYS A 1028 14.83 5.27 -10.25
CA LYS A 1028 16.28 5.01 -10.35
C LYS A 1028 17.11 6.15 -10.96
N THR A 1029 16.47 7.22 -11.46
CA THR A 1029 17.12 8.34 -12.15
C THR A 1029 16.72 9.71 -11.58
N MET A 1030 17.69 10.62 -11.51
CA MET A 1030 17.52 12.02 -11.11
C MET A 1030 16.83 12.77 -12.26
N GLY A 1031 15.51 12.93 -12.17
CA GLY A 1031 14.72 13.78 -13.07
C GLY A 1031 13.92 14.79 -12.25
N ARG A 1032 13.26 15.73 -12.91
CA ARG A 1032 12.44 16.80 -12.30
C ARG A 1032 11.38 16.21 -11.35
N LEU A 1033 11.21 16.81 -10.16
CA LEU A 1033 10.32 16.30 -9.10
C LEU A 1033 9.50 17.44 -8.46
N PRO A 1034 8.20 17.24 -8.19
CA PRO A 1034 7.33 18.26 -7.60
C PRO A 1034 7.49 18.33 -6.07
N VAL A 1035 8.68 18.71 -5.59
CA VAL A 1035 9.11 18.60 -4.17
C VAL A 1035 8.07 19.12 -3.17
N ARG A 1036 7.43 20.26 -3.44
CA ARG A 1036 6.44 20.88 -2.52
C ARG A 1036 5.15 20.08 -2.33
N TRP A 1037 4.84 19.15 -3.23
CA TRP A 1037 3.67 18.28 -3.17
C TRP A 1037 4.03 16.86 -2.72
N MET A 1038 5.31 16.52 -2.65
CA MET A 1038 5.75 15.15 -2.35
C MET A 1038 5.59 14.79 -0.87
N ALA A 1039 5.24 13.53 -0.63
CA ALA A 1039 5.19 12.94 0.71
C ALA A 1039 6.60 12.69 1.28
N ILE A 1040 6.71 12.61 2.61
CA ILE A 1040 7.99 12.42 3.32
C ILE A 1040 8.72 11.16 2.85
N GLU A 1041 8.00 10.05 2.69
CA GLU A 1041 8.58 8.79 2.21
C GLU A 1041 9.07 8.87 0.75
N SER A 1042 8.41 9.70 -0.07
CA SER A 1042 8.81 9.94 -1.46
C SER A 1042 10.05 10.82 -1.53
N LEU A 1043 10.20 11.77 -0.60
CA LEU A 1043 11.40 12.61 -0.48
C LEU A 1043 12.62 11.82 0.02
N ASN A 1044 12.45 11.03 1.09
CA ASN A 1044 13.59 10.34 1.74
C ASN A 1044 14.04 9.08 0.98
N TYR A 1045 13.10 8.35 0.40
CA TYR A 1045 13.36 6.99 -0.12
C TYR A 1045 12.96 6.83 -1.59
N SER A 1046 12.48 7.89 -2.25
CA SER A 1046 11.95 7.81 -3.62
C SER A 1046 10.84 6.76 -3.79
N VAL A 1047 10.06 6.52 -2.73
CA VAL A 1047 8.94 5.56 -2.69
C VAL A 1047 7.64 6.28 -3.02
N TYR A 1048 6.93 5.80 -4.04
CA TYR A 1048 5.62 6.33 -4.45
C TYR A 1048 4.54 5.27 -4.32
N THR A 1049 3.39 5.66 -3.74
CA THR A 1049 2.21 4.82 -3.47
C THR A 1049 0.92 5.65 -3.58
N THR A 1050 -0.26 5.01 -3.56
CA THR A 1050 -1.54 5.73 -3.43
C THR A 1050 -1.59 6.65 -2.20
N ASN A 1051 -0.94 6.28 -1.09
CA ASN A 1051 -0.87 7.11 0.11
C ASN A 1051 0.05 8.34 -0.07
N SER A 1052 1.04 8.28 -0.96
CA SER A 1052 1.82 9.47 -1.33
C SER A 1052 1.02 10.43 -2.23
N ASP A 1053 0.09 9.91 -3.04
CA ASP A 1053 -0.86 10.74 -3.77
C ASP A 1053 -1.92 11.38 -2.84
N VAL A 1054 -2.32 10.68 -1.76
CA VAL A 1054 -3.18 11.25 -0.71
C VAL A 1054 -2.52 12.46 -0.05
N TRP A 1055 -1.21 12.40 0.22
CA TRP A 1055 -0.47 13.57 0.73
C TRP A 1055 -0.51 14.74 -0.26
N SER A 1056 -0.24 14.45 -1.54
CA SER A 1056 -0.28 15.45 -2.63
C SER A 1056 -1.69 16.06 -2.75
N TYR A 1057 -2.74 15.26 -2.58
CA TYR A 1057 -4.12 15.70 -2.55
C TYR A 1057 -4.42 16.65 -1.39
N GLY A 1058 -3.85 16.41 -0.20
CA GLY A 1058 -3.93 17.36 0.91
C GLY A 1058 -3.36 18.73 0.55
N VAL A 1059 -2.22 18.77 -0.17
CA VAL A 1059 -1.62 20.02 -0.67
C VAL A 1059 -2.53 20.67 -1.73
N LEU A 1060 -3.11 19.88 -2.65
CA LEU A 1060 -4.08 20.36 -3.64
C LEU A 1060 -5.33 20.97 -2.97
N LEU A 1061 -5.88 20.34 -1.93
CA LEU A 1061 -7.00 20.89 -1.17
C LEU A 1061 -6.64 22.27 -0.62
N TRP A 1062 -5.43 22.42 -0.08
CA TRP A 1062 -4.93 23.70 0.40
C TRP A 1062 -4.82 24.72 -0.74
N GLU A 1063 -4.34 24.33 -1.92
CA GLU A 1063 -4.33 25.20 -3.11
C GLU A 1063 -5.75 25.66 -3.50
N ILE A 1064 -6.75 24.76 -3.47
CA ILE A 1064 -8.14 25.07 -3.81
C ILE A 1064 -8.72 26.10 -2.83
N VAL A 1065 -8.63 25.84 -1.53
CA VAL A 1065 -9.23 26.73 -0.53
C VAL A 1065 -8.47 28.05 -0.39
N SER A 1066 -7.17 28.09 -0.70
CA SER A 1066 -6.39 29.33 -0.76
C SER A 1066 -6.54 30.09 -2.09
N LEU A 1067 -7.43 29.62 -2.98
CA LEU A 1067 -7.66 30.20 -4.30
C LEU A 1067 -6.39 30.28 -5.15
N GLY A 1068 -5.56 29.23 -5.13
CA GLY A 1068 -4.33 29.10 -5.90
C GLY A 1068 -3.08 29.71 -5.24
N GLY A 1069 -3.03 29.70 -3.90
CA GLY A 1069 -1.86 30.11 -3.13
C GLY A 1069 -0.66 29.19 -3.37
N THR A 1070 0.56 29.68 -3.08
CA THR A 1070 1.78 28.90 -3.31
C THR A 1070 2.11 28.04 -2.07
N PRO A 1071 2.15 26.69 -2.18
CA PRO A 1071 2.45 25.83 -1.02
C PRO A 1071 3.83 26.11 -0.43
N TYR A 1072 3.89 26.25 0.90
CA TYR A 1072 5.12 26.51 1.66
C TYR A 1072 5.86 27.78 1.16
N CYS A 1073 5.11 28.83 0.85
CA CYS A 1073 5.64 30.10 0.38
C CYS A 1073 6.73 30.64 1.34
N GLY A 1074 7.80 31.21 0.80
CA GLY A 1074 8.93 31.74 1.58
C GLY A 1074 9.92 30.71 2.13
N MET A 1075 9.73 29.42 1.82
CA MET A 1075 10.64 28.33 2.20
C MET A 1075 11.31 27.71 0.96
N THR A 1076 12.59 27.40 1.05
CA THR A 1076 13.32 26.65 0.02
C THR A 1076 13.00 25.15 0.07
N CYS A 1077 13.25 24.42 -1.03
CA CYS A 1077 13.05 22.96 -1.05
C CYS A 1077 13.92 22.22 -0.01
N ALA A 1078 15.12 22.73 0.28
CA ALA A 1078 16.02 22.15 1.28
C ALA A 1078 15.48 22.34 2.71
N GLU A 1079 15.02 23.55 3.05
CA GLU A 1079 14.39 23.81 4.35
C GLU A 1079 13.11 22.99 4.54
N LEU A 1080 12.34 22.80 3.46
CA LEU A 1080 11.15 21.95 3.48
C LEU A 1080 11.50 20.49 3.81
N TYR A 1081 12.55 19.96 3.18
CA TYR A 1081 13.05 18.60 3.44
C TYR A 1081 13.44 18.40 4.91
N GLU A 1082 14.03 19.41 5.55
CA GLU A 1082 14.43 19.35 6.97
C GLU A 1082 13.24 19.50 7.94
N LYS A 1083 12.25 20.34 7.61
CA LYS A 1083 11.14 20.67 8.51
C LYS A 1083 9.99 19.66 8.49
N LEU A 1084 9.72 19.01 7.36
CA LEU A 1084 8.60 18.05 7.26
C LEU A 1084 8.69 16.88 8.27
N PRO A 1085 9.87 16.26 8.52
CA PRO A 1085 10.03 15.24 9.58
C PRO A 1085 9.85 15.79 11.01
N GLN A 1086 10.00 17.10 11.22
CA GLN A 1086 9.81 17.75 12.52
C GLN A 1086 8.33 18.12 12.78
N SER A 1087 7.40 17.41 12.13
CA SER A 1087 5.96 17.64 12.21
C SER A 1087 5.48 19.00 11.67
N TYR A 1088 6.30 19.74 10.93
CA TYR A 1088 5.87 20.98 10.28
C TYR A 1088 4.88 20.69 9.15
N ARG A 1089 3.78 21.46 9.05
CA ARG A 1089 2.72 21.33 8.04
C ARG A 1089 2.26 22.70 7.56
N LEU A 1090 1.57 22.76 6.41
CA LEU A 1090 0.96 24.00 5.91
C LEU A 1090 -0.03 24.55 6.93
N GLU A 1091 0.01 25.85 7.14
CA GLU A 1091 -0.91 26.54 8.05
C GLU A 1091 -2.34 26.59 7.50
N LYS A 1092 -3.32 26.64 8.40
CA LYS A 1092 -4.74 26.74 8.05
C LYS A 1092 -5.04 28.08 7.37
N PRO A 1093 -5.57 28.09 6.13
CA PRO A 1093 -6.03 29.32 5.49
C PRO A 1093 -7.17 29.97 6.30
N LEU A 1094 -7.13 31.28 6.47
CA LEU A 1094 -8.10 32.02 7.29
C LEU A 1094 -9.56 31.86 6.83
N ASN A 1095 -9.75 31.64 5.54
CA ASN A 1095 -11.03 31.44 4.91
C ASN A 1095 -11.51 29.98 4.91
N CYS A 1096 -10.76 29.05 5.50
CA CYS A 1096 -11.08 27.63 5.54
C CYS A 1096 -11.78 27.26 6.87
N ASP A 1097 -12.84 26.46 6.80
CA ASP A 1097 -13.47 25.84 7.97
C ASP A 1097 -12.56 24.75 8.58
N ASP A 1098 -12.69 24.51 9.89
CA ASP A 1098 -11.90 23.49 10.60
C ASP A 1098 -12.09 22.10 10.00
N GLU A 1099 -13.29 21.77 9.54
CA GLU A 1099 -13.62 20.44 9.06
C GLU A 1099 -12.89 20.08 7.76
N VAL A 1100 -12.72 21.06 6.86
CA VAL A 1100 -11.95 20.90 5.63
C VAL A 1100 -10.45 20.87 5.93
N TYR A 1101 -9.97 21.69 6.87
CA TYR A 1101 -8.58 21.67 7.27
C TYR A 1101 -8.19 20.38 8.01
N ASP A 1102 -9.11 19.80 8.78
CA ASP A 1102 -8.93 18.50 9.44
C ASP A 1102 -8.77 17.36 8.43
N LEU A 1103 -9.50 17.42 7.33
CA LEU A 1103 -9.30 16.51 6.21
C LEU A 1103 -7.89 16.66 5.60
N MET A 1104 -7.38 17.89 5.45
CA MET A 1104 -6.00 18.13 4.99
C MET A 1104 -4.97 17.57 5.99
N ARG A 1105 -5.16 17.81 7.30
CA ARG A 1105 -4.29 17.29 8.36
C ARG A 1105 -4.24 15.76 8.38
N GLN A 1106 -5.38 15.10 8.13
CA GLN A 1106 -5.45 13.65 7.98
C GLN A 1106 -4.64 13.15 6.77
N CYS A 1107 -4.69 13.88 5.64
CA CYS A 1107 -3.88 13.57 4.46
C CYS A 1107 -2.37 13.73 4.71
N TRP A 1108 -1.95 14.63 5.61
CA TRP A 1108 -0.54 14.89 5.93
C TRP A 1108 -0.01 14.15 7.17
N ARG A 1109 -0.64 13.04 7.57
CA ARG A 1109 -0.07 12.18 8.62
C ARG A 1109 1.29 11.63 8.21
N GLU A 1110 2.21 11.58 9.17
CA GLU A 1110 3.61 11.19 8.92
C GLU A 1110 3.69 9.76 8.35
N LYS A 1111 2.97 8.83 8.98
CA LYS A 1111 2.91 7.44 8.55
C LYS A 1111 1.91 7.27 7.39
N PRO A 1112 2.31 6.73 6.24
CA PRO A 1112 1.45 6.63 5.05
C PRO A 1112 0.15 5.85 5.29
N TYR A 1113 0.20 4.79 6.09
CA TYR A 1113 -0.95 3.91 6.38
C TYR A 1113 -1.97 4.52 7.34
N GLU A 1114 -1.67 5.66 7.97
CA GLU A 1114 -2.62 6.37 8.84
C GLU A 1114 -3.46 7.41 8.07
N ARG A 1115 -3.09 7.68 6.80
CA ARG A 1115 -3.78 8.62 5.91
C ARG A 1115 -5.08 7.99 5.38
N PRO A 1116 -6.14 8.78 5.15
CA PRO A 1116 -7.41 8.26 4.64
C PRO A 1116 -7.29 7.79 3.18
N SER A 1117 -8.09 6.82 2.77
CA SER A 1117 -8.20 6.45 1.35
C SER A 1117 -8.98 7.50 0.55
N PHE A 1118 -8.79 7.56 -0.78
CA PHE A 1118 -9.57 8.46 -1.64
C PHE A 1118 -11.09 8.23 -1.54
N GLN A 1119 -11.52 6.98 -1.34
CA GLN A 1119 -12.92 6.65 -1.05
C GLN A 1119 -13.42 7.32 0.24
N GLN A 1120 -12.64 7.28 1.32
CA GLN A 1120 -13.00 7.93 2.59
C GLN A 1120 -13.04 9.45 2.45
N ILE A 1121 -12.06 10.03 1.77
CA ILE A 1121 -12.01 11.47 1.44
C ILE A 1121 -13.26 11.90 0.67
N LEU A 1122 -13.64 11.13 -0.36
CA LEU A 1122 -14.82 11.41 -1.18
C LEU A 1122 -16.11 11.36 -0.36
N VAL A 1123 -16.26 10.39 0.54
CA VAL A 1123 -17.41 10.32 1.46
C VAL A 1123 -17.48 11.55 2.35
N SER A 1124 -16.35 12.01 2.90
CA SER A 1124 -16.31 13.24 3.70
C SER A 1124 -16.73 14.47 2.90
N LEU A 1125 -16.24 14.63 1.66
CA LEU A 1125 -16.56 15.77 0.81
C LEU A 1125 -18.00 15.76 0.31
N ASN A 1126 -18.56 14.60 -0.03
CA ASN A 1126 -19.97 14.49 -0.43
C ASN A 1126 -20.90 14.87 0.72
N ARG A 1127 -20.61 14.45 1.95
CA ARG A 1127 -21.36 14.90 3.12
C ARG A 1127 -21.29 16.43 3.29
N MET A 1128 -20.10 17.02 3.17
CA MET A 1128 -19.94 18.49 3.23
C MET A 1128 -20.76 19.20 2.13
N LEU A 1129 -20.84 18.62 0.92
CA LEU A 1129 -21.66 19.15 -0.17
C LEU A 1129 -23.17 19.08 0.12
N GLU A 1130 -23.63 18.04 0.82
CA GLU A 1130 -25.05 17.85 1.18
C GLU A 1130 -25.51 18.80 2.31
N GLU A 1131 -24.64 19.09 3.27
CA GLU A 1131 -24.95 19.92 4.44
C GLU A 1131 -25.20 21.41 4.11
N ARG A 1132 -24.84 21.87 2.90
CA ARG A 1132 -24.97 23.27 2.42
C ARG A 1132 -24.42 24.33 3.39
N LYS A 1133 -23.49 23.94 4.27
CA LYS A 1133 -22.71 24.83 5.14
C LYS A 1133 -21.65 25.55 4.29
N THR A 1134 -21.31 26.78 4.66
CA THR A 1134 -20.20 27.53 4.04
C THR A 1134 -18.86 27.06 4.64
N TYR A 1135 -18.09 26.29 3.88
CA TYR A 1135 -16.80 25.74 4.30
C TYR A 1135 -15.60 26.59 3.88
N VAL A 1136 -15.77 27.39 2.84
CA VAL A 1136 -14.79 28.36 2.39
C VAL A 1136 -15.45 29.74 2.43
N ASN A 1137 -15.05 30.55 3.40
CA ASN A 1137 -15.63 31.88 3.59
C ASN A 1137 -15.00 32.87 2.61
N THR A 1138 -15.69 33.13 1.50
CA THR A 1138 -15.25 34.09 0.48
C THR A 1138 -15.59 35.55 0.81
N THR A 1139 -16.23 35.84 1.96
CA THR A 1139 -16.67 37.20 2.34
C THR A 1139 -15.73 37.94 3.30
N LEU A 1140 -14.66 37.29 3.78
CA LEU A 1140 -13.64 37.88 4.67
C LEU A 1140 -12.68 38.82 3.92
N TYR A 1141 -13.15 40.01 3.55
CA TYR A 1141 -12.42 40.96 2.69
C TYR A 1141 -11.18 41.63 3.35
N GLU A 1142 -11.17 41.90 4.65
CA GLU A 1142 -10.14 42.76 5.29
C GLU A 1142 -8.80 42.08 5.65
N LYS A 1143 -8.66 40.77 5.44
CA LYS A 1143 -7.44 40.02 5.86
C LYS A 1143 -6.99 38.94 4.88
N PHE A 1144 -7.43 39.01 3.62
CA PHE A 1144 -7.04 38.02 2.62
C PHE A 1144 -5.60 38.27 2.13
N THR A 1145 -4.62 37.74 2.86
CA THR A 1145 -3.28 37.52 2.30
C THR A 1145 -3.33 36.20 1.53
N TYR A 1146 -3.57 36.27 0.21
CA TYR A 1146 -3.30 35.12 -0.66
C TYR A 1146 -1.81 34.81 -0.52
N ALA A 1147 -1.47 33.75 0.21
CA ALA A 1147 -0.11 33.47 0.65
C ALA A 1147 0.89 33.49 -0.54
N GLY A 1148 1.58 34.64 -0.69
CA GLY A 1148 2.68 34.87 -1.62
C GLY A 1148 2.31 35.53 -2.95
N ILE A 1149 2.57 36.84 -3.08
CA ILE A 1149 2.93 37.43 -4.37
C ILE A 1149 4.45 37.60 -4.36
N ASP A 1150 5.10 36.92 -5.32
CA ASP A 1150 6.53 36.90 -5.65
C ASP A 1150 7.54 36.41 -4.60
N CYS A 1151 8.01 35.17 -4.82
CA CYS A 1151 9.45 34.92 -4.82
C CYS A 1151 9.78 34.55 -6.27
N SER A 1152 10.11 35.58 -7.04
CA SER A 1152 10.30 35.61 -8.48
C SER A 1152 11.12 34.40 -8.99
N ALA A 1153 10.68 33.82 -10.11
CA ALA A 1153 11.25 32.64 -10.79
C ALA A 1153 10.96 31.31 -10.06
N GLU A 1154 10.19 30.37 -10.62
CA GLU A 1154 10.52 29.64 -11.85
C GLU A 1154 12.04 29.39 -12.04
N GLU A 1155 12.83 29.36 -10.97
CA GLU A 1155 14.24 29.00 -11.04
C GLU A 1155 14.38 27.47 -11.14
N ALA A 1156 14.28 27.06 -12.40
CA ALA A 1156 15.04 26.00 -13.04
C ALA A 1156 14.75 24.54 -12.61
N GLY A 1157 13.80 23.95 -13.35
CA GLY A 1157 13.99 22.64 -13.96
C GLY A 1157 13.61 21.44 -13.11
#